data_AF-A0A1H0AVP0-F1
#
_entry.id   AF-A0A1H0AVP0-F1
#
_cell.length_a   1.000
_cell.length_b   1.000
_cell.length_c   1.000
_cell.angle_alpha   90.00
_cell.angle_beta   90.00
_cell.angle_gamma   90.00
#
_symmetry.space_group_name_H-M   'P 1'
#
loop_
_entity.id
_entity.type
_entity.pdbx_description
1 polymer ?
#
loop_
_entity_poly.entity_id
_entity_poly.type
_entity_poly.pdbx_seq_one_letter_code
_entity_poly.pdbx_strand_id
1 'polypeptide(L)'
;IIRYMVKALYDPVNGDDAFSHRDLHAALRQLHERQTAPAVSDPDLEKMLAGVTANSARSFDEIMQGVANRIEKIPIDQRLAAIFDHVPEEGDPHFDLVDYLDENVVVILDTGSLRPAAQRVLTLLVLSNLWTALRRRLNRSDGDPPLANLYIEEAASVADSDLLQELLAQARSFGCAVTLAMQFPAQLKNEERIYDEILNNVSTVVTGNVPRDRELAVRLATDDMDARDVGNRLRALQRGQWLVKLPAAYGQPEPRPFTVESVAPPAGHPAHDHTPSRSEEWAFQDATLDVHERTLETAGLLLGSPSVRRDDAEEFQDGSEENQAVDDGTRVDSALPYTQRMPSTVDYEESIHALRCTECENRYDPDIAGMERAISCCSSLEETDRDDIPVCNLNLKLTPEERAVSEWSTDQLLFLQAVYNAQQLRYESLEYDLLKDSMIRLQEYVGIDSGDVQDLVDADLLRHDTDHPHRLFTVSPEGRTEIGESYRQGVDYGHGAGDLEESSHHVFAIEVGRLYLEQAYARNPESPVVEVVPYHDIDEGRRLDLAGVDEDGEIIVAAEAERINHDIHRAVPEDFDKMADCDVEDTIWFVTNRSAGHEVLSVLNDPPEGDPRVEKTYSEGTPPQQFTIETPGLTAIYPLGYVQGTLLDDDS
;
A
#
# COMPACT_ATOMS: atom_id res chain seq x y z
N ILE A 1 7.15 3.63 33.13
CA ILE A 1 6.88 2.19 32.92
C ILE A 1 7.17 1.81 31.49
N ILE A 2 6.46 2.34 30.48
CA ILE A 2 6.76 2.05 29.06
C ILE A 2 8.27 2.18 28.75
N ARG A 3 8.87 3.32 29.10
CA ARG A 3 10.34 3.54 28.98
C ARG A 3 11.20 2.47 29.68
N TYR A 4 10.77 1.97 30.84
CA TYR A 4 11.53 0.96 31.58
C TYR A 4 11.38 -0.42 30.95
N MET A 5 10.19 -0.74 30.44
CA MET A 5 9.93 -1.98 29.70
C MET A 5 10.67 -2.01 28.37
N VAL A 6 10.66 -0.91 27.61
CA VAL A 6 11.47 -0.78 26.39
C VAL A 6 12.95 -1.01 26.69
N LYS A 7 13.48 -0.43 27.78
CA LYS A 7 14.87 -0.69 28.19
C LYS A 7 15.11 -2.15 28.60
N ALA A 8 14.15 -2.79 29.25
CA ALA A 8 14.26 -4.18 29.65
C ALA A 8 14.22 -5.14 28.45
N LEU A 9 13.46 -4.81 27.41
CA LEU A 9 13.40 -5.58 26.15
C LEU A 9 14.66 -5.45 25.29
N TYR A 10 15.53 -4.47 25.55
CA TYR A 10 16.87 -4.39 24.98
C TYR A 10 17.98 -4.82 25.98
N ASP A 11 17.61 -5.35 27.15
CA ASP A 11 18.60 -5.74 28.16
C ASP A 11 19.22 -7.10 27.81
N PRO A 12 20.55 -7.27 27.92
CA PRO A 12 21.22 -8.51 27.52
C PRO A 12 20.83 -9.76 28.32
N VAL A 13 20.05 -9.66 29.40
CA VAL A 13 19.62 -10.81 30.21
C VAL A 13 18.34 -11.45 29.66
N ASN A 14 17.37 -10.66 29.22
CA ASN A 14 16.03 -11.14 28.81
C ASN A 14 15.46 -10.40 27.58
N GLY A 15 16.23 -9.52 26.96
CA GLY A 15 15.85 -8.77 25.78
C GLY A 15 16.57 -9.24 24.52
N ASP A 16 16.21 -8.63 23.41
CA ASP A 16 16.73 -8.89 22.06
C ASP A 16 17.26 -7.59 21.43
N ASP A 17 17.98 -7.69 20.31
CA ASP A 17 18.50 -6.54 19.57
C ASP A 17 17.41 -5.74 18.83
N ALA A 18 16.22 -6.33 18.66
CA ALA A 18 15.02 -5.72 18.12
C ALA A 18 13.77 -6.41 18.70
N PHE A 19 12.62 -5.72 18.69
CA PHE A 19 11.35 -6.29 19.14
C PHE A 19 10.18 -5.57 18.44
N SER A 20 9.06 -6.28 18.27
CA SER A 20 7.81 -5.76 17.70
C SER A 20 6.96 -5.01 18.72
N HIS A 21 6.00 -4.20 18.27
CA HIS A 21 5.01 -3.60 19.18
C HIS A 21 4.21 -4.68 19.93
N ARG A 22 3.88 -5.79 19.28
CA ARG A 22 3.29 -6.99 19.91
C ARG A 22 4.13 -7.53 21.05
N ASP A 23 5.45 -7.59 20.93
CA ASP A 23 6.34 -8.05 22.01
C ASP A 23 6.29 -7.10 23.21
N LEU A 24 6.31 -5.79 22.96
CA LEU A 24 6.16 -4.79 24.01
C LEU A 24 4.79 -4.90 24.71
N HIS A 25 3.73 -5.13 23.94
CA HIS A 25 2.39 -5.34 24.47
C HIS A 25 2.31 -6.62 25.31
N ALA A 26 2.88 -7.73 24.84
CA ALA A 26 2.94 -9.00 25.55
C ALA A 26 3.73 -8.89 26.86
N ALA A 27 4.89 -8.23 26.83
CA ALA A 27 5.71 -8.00 28.03
C ALA A 27 4.98 -7.12 29.06
N LEU A 28 4.26 -6.10 28.62
CA LEU A 28 3.43 -5.26 29.49
C LEU A 28 2.24 -6.01 30.08
N ARG A 29 1.58 -6.87 29.29
CA ARG A 29 0.50 -7.74 29.76
C ARG A 29 1.01 -8.74 30.80
N GLN A 30 2.15 -9.37 30.55
CA GLN A 30 2.79 -10.28 31.51
C GLN A 30 3.16 -9.57 32.83
N LEU A 31 3.68 -8.34 32.74
CA LEU A 31 3.92 -7.50 33.93
C LEU A 31 2.63 -7.21 34.69
N HIS A 32 1.53 -6.91 33.98
CA HIS A 32 0.24 -6.62 34.58
C HIS A 32 -0.35 -7.86 35.29
N GLU A 33 -0.38 -9.00 34.62
CA GLU A 33 -0.98 -10.25 35.13
C GLU A 33 -0.18 -10.85 36.29
N ARG A 34 1.16 -10.85 36.19
CA ARG A 34 2.04 -11.52 37.17
C ARG A 34 2.58 -10.59 38.24
N GLN A 35 2.40 -9.28 38.09
CA GLN A 35 2.98 -8.24 38.95
C GLN A 35 4.49 -8.46 39.22
N THR A 36 5.20 -9.04 38.25
CA THR A 36 6.60 -9.43 38.37
C THR A 36 7.38 -8.75 37.27
N ALA A 37 8.44 -8.03 37.65
CA ALA A 37 9.32 -7.34 36.72
C ALA A 37 10.23 -8.33 35.96
N PRO A 38 10.53 -8.08 34.67
CA PRO A 38 11.58 -8.84 33.97
C PRO A 38 12.93 -8.63 34.65
N ALA A 39 13.78 -9.66 34.66
CA ALA A 39 15.13 -9.50 35.18
C ALA A 39 15.97 -8.68 34.20
N VAL A 40 16.82 -7.81 34.72
CA VAL A 40 17.65 -6.89 33.93
C VAL A 40 19.06 -6.86 34.50
N SER A 41 20.05 -6.60 33.65
CA SER A 41 21.46 -6.49 34.04
C SER A 41 21.77 -5.22 34.81
N ASP A 42 21.04 -4.12 34.55
CA ASP A 42 21.24 -2.81 35.20
C ASP A 42 20.55 -2.75 36.58
N PRO A 43 21.32 -2.64 37.69
CA PRO A 43 20.75 -2.59 39.04
C PRO A 43 19.86 -1.37 39.30
N ASP A 44 20.04 -0.27 38.58
CA ASP A 44 19.20 0.91 38.73
C ASP A 44 17.88 0.75 37.98
N LEU A 45 17.89 0.11 36.80
CA LEU A 45 16.68 -0.29 36.09
C LEU A 45 15.87 -1.32 36.90
N GLU A 46 16.55 -2.30 37.50
CA GLU A 46 15.93 -3.31 38.37
C GLU A 46 15.20 -2.65 39.54
N LYS A 47 15.83 -1.68 40.24
CA LYS A 47 15.18 -0.92 41.32
C LYS A 47 13.99 -0.11 40.83
N MET A 48 14.08 0.51 39.66
CA MET A 48 12.97 1.28 39.08
C MET A 48 11.77 0.39 38.77
N LEU A 49 12.01 -0.80 38.19
CA LEU A 49 10.97 -1.79 37.89
C LEU A 49 10.37 -2.40 39.18
N ALA A 50 11.20 -2.74 40.16
CA ALA A 50 10.75 -3.22 41.47
C ALA A 50 9.91 -2.17 42.21
N GLY A 51 10.25 -0.88 42.07
CA GLY A 51 9.44 0.21 42.62
C GLY A 51 8.04 0.32 42.01
N VAL A 52 7.88 -0.11 40.74
CA VAL A 52 6.58 -0.16 40.08
C VAL A 52 5.74 -1.33 40.62
N THR A 53 6.32 -2.52 40.74
CA THR A 53 5.61 -3.72 41.21
C THR A 53 5.34 -3.71 42.72
N ALA A 54 6.09 -2.93 43.50
CA ALA A 54 5.89 -2.76 44.95
C ALA A 54 4.65 -1.93 45.33
N ASN A 55 3.93 -1.34 44.37
CA ASN A 55 2.70 -0.61 44.64
C ASN A 55 1.56 -1.54 45.11
N SER A 56 0.55 -0.95 45.77
CA SER A 56 -0.67 -1.70 46.10
C SER A 56 -1.37 -2.18 44.82
N ALA A 57 -2.03 -3.34 44.85
CA ALA A 57 -2.71 -3.91 43.69
C ALA A 57 -3.61 -2.89 42.96
N ARG A 58 -4.41 -2.12 43.71
CA ARG A 58 -5.28 -1.06 43.14
C ARG A 58 -4.48 0.03 42.43
N SER A 59 -3.42 0.54 43.06
CA SER A 59 -2.59 1.60 42.46
C SER A 59 -1.80 1.09 41.26
N PHE A 60 -1.37 -0.17 41.29
CA PHE A 60 -0.70 -0.82 40.17
C PHE A 60 -1.64 -0.98 38.98
N ASP A 61 -2.88 -1.45 39.21
CA ASP A 61 -3.90 -1.56 38.17
C ASP A 61 -4.24 -0.22 37.51
N GLU A 62 -4.47 0.83 38.30
CA GLU A 62 -4.75 2.18 37.78
C GLU A 62 -3.61 2.69 36.88
N ILE A 63 -2.36 2.41 37.28
CA ILE A 63 -1.18 2.79 36.51
C ILE A 63 -1.08 1.97 35.21
N MET A 64 -1.30 0.66 35.28
CA MET A 64 -1.19 -0.23 34.12
C MET A 64 -2.33 -0.02 33.11
N GLN A 65 -3.56 0.30 33.55
CA GLN A 65 -4.64 0.76 32.66
C GLN A 65 -4.23 2.02 31.90
N GLY A 66 -3.58 2.97 32.58
CA GLY A 66 -3.03 4.16 31.92
C GLY A 66 -1.90 3.88 30.93
N VAL A 67 -1.18 2.76 31.09
CA VAL A 67 -0.15 2.29 30.14
C VAL A 67 -0.79 1.61 28.94
N ALA A 68 -1.75 0.69 29.16
CA ALA A 68 -2.49 0.00 28.10
C ALA A 68 -3.15 1.00 27.13
N ASN A 69 -3.90 1.97 27.67
CA ASN A 69 -4.55 3.03 26.90
C ASN A 69 -3.61 3.88 26.02
N ARG A 70 -2.30 3.88 26.28
CA ARG A 70 -1.30 4.60 25.46
C ARG A 70 -0.69 3.70 24.39
N ILE A 71 -0.46 2.42 24.71
CA ILE A 71 0.15 1.45 23.79
C ILE A 71 -0.85 1.02 22.71
N GLU A 72 -2.13 0.91 23.06
CA GLU A 72 -3.21 0.53 22.13
C GLU A 72 -3.51 1.58 21.04
N LYS A 73 -2.86 2.74 21.05
CA LYS A 73 -3.08 3.79 20.04
C LYS A 73 -2.37 3.55 18.71
N ILE A 74 -1.23 2.85 18.73
CA ILE A 74 -0.44 2.54 17.54
C ILE A 74 -1.19 1.54 16.62
N PRO A 75 -1.73 0.41 17.13
CA PRO A 75 -2.42 -0.57 16.29
C PRO A 75 -3.78 -0.11 15.73
N ILE A 76 -4.27 1.08 16.10
CA ILE A 76 -5.52 1.63 15.51
C ILE A 76 -5.34 1.92 14.02
N ASP A 77 -4.13 2.28 13.60
CA ASP A 77 -3.80 2.49 12.20
C ASP A 77 -3.03 1.27 11.68
N GLN A 78 -3.61 0.52 10.75
CA GLN A 78 -3.02 -0.72 10.22
C GLN A 78 -1.63 -0.48 9.58
N ARG A 79 -1.40 0.71 9.00
CA ARG A 79 -0.11 1.04 8.39
C ARG A 79 0.96 1.24 9.44
N LEU A 80 0.62 1.91 10.54
CA LEU A 80 1.53 2.00 11.68
C LEU A 80 1.71 0.63 12.36
N ALA A 81 0.65 -0.17 12.50
CA ALA A 81 0.75 -1.51 13.05
C ALA A 81 1.76 -2.35 12.27
N ALA A 82 1.64 -2.40 10.94
CA ALA A 82 2.57 -3.14 10.08
C ALA A 82 4.02 -2.65 10.26
N ILE A 83 4.26 -1.33 10.28
CA ILE A 83 5.61 -0.76 10.46
C ILE A 83 6.19 -1.10 11.84
N PHE A 84 5.40 -1.01 12.90
CA PHE A 84 5.88 -1.22 14.27
C PHE A 84 5.94 -2.70 14.68
N ASP A 85 5.25 -3.59 13.97
CA ASP A 85 5.32 -5.03 14.20
C ASP A 85 6.34 -5.75 13.30
N HIS A 86 6.92 -5.05 12.31
CA HIS A 86 7.96 -5.60 11.45
C HIS A 86 9.35 -5.52 12.09
N VAL A 87 9.97 -6.69 12.29
CA VAL A 87 11.36 -6.83 12.72
C VAL A 87 12.10 -7.55 11.59
N PRO A 88 12.90 -6.84 10.78
CA PRO A 88 13.49 -7.42 9.57
C PRO A 88 14.55 -8.47 9.89
N GLU A 89 14.44 -9.64 9.25
CA GLU A 89 15.48 -10.67 9.16
C GLU A 89 16.33 -10.49 7.87
N GLU A 90 17.31 -11.38 7.66
CA GLU A 90 18.20 -11.30 6.49
C GLU A 90 17.40 -11.52 5.19
N GLY A 91 17.32 -10.49 4.36
CA GLY A 91 16.57 -10.50 3.10
C GLY A 91 15.17 -9.87 3.20
N ASP A 92 14.71 -9.53 4.39
CA ASP A 92 13.40 -8.89 4.56
C ASP A 92 13.40 -7.41 4.11
N PRO A 93 12.23 -6.89 3.66
CA PRO A 93 12.08 -5.49 3.32
C PRO A 93 12.44 -4.58 4.50
N HIS A 94 13.31 -3.61 4.27
CA HIS A 94 13.68 -2.64 5.29
C HIS A 94 14.16 -1.33 4.68
N PHE A 95 14.06 -0.26 5.47
CA PHE A 95 14.52 1.07 5.07
C PHE A 95 15.34 1.71 6.19
N ASP A 96 16.64 1.92 5.96
CA ASP A 96 17.51 2.70 6.84
C ASP A 96 18.10 3.90 6.07
N LEU A 97 17.92 5.10 6.64
CA LEU A 97 18.46 6.33 6.07
C LEU A 97 19.99 6.32 5.99
N VAL A 98 20.67 5.53 6.83
CA VAL A 98 22.13 5.45 6.83
C VAL A 98 22.69 5.03 5.47
N ASP A 99 21.94 4.23 4.70
CA ASP A 99 22.37 3.70 3.41
C ASP A 99 22.28 4.74 2.28
N TYR A 100 21.53 5.83 2.50
CA TYR A 100 21.23 6.84 1.48
C TYR A 100 21.89 8.20 1.75
N LEU A 101 22.35 8.47 2.97
CA LEU A 101 22.86 9.80 3.37
C LEU A 101 24.09 10.28 2.60
N ASP A 102 24.89 9.36 2.06
CA ASP A 102 26.09 9.67 1.26
C ASP A 102 25.82 9.64 -0.26
N GLU A 103 24.64 9.17 -0.68
CA GLU A 103 24.26 9.02 -2.07
C GLU A 103 23.62 10.30 -2.64
N ASN A 104 23.76 10.52 -3.96
CA ASN A 104 23.11 11.63 -4.65
C ASN A 104 21.66 11.27 -5.03
N VAL A 105 20.81 11.12 -4.02
CA VAL A 105 19.42 10.67 -4.15
C VAL A 105 18.44 11.65 -3.53
N VAL A 106 17.19 11.62 -4.02
CA VAL A 106 16.06 12.32 -3.41
C VAL A 106 15.13 11.27 -2.82
N VAL A 107 14.90 11.34 -1.51
CA VAL A 107 13.93 10.49 -0.82
C VAL A 107 12.69 11.31 -0.55
N ILE A 108 11.55 10.86 -1.06
CA ILE A 108 10.23 11.46 -0.82
C ILE A 108 9.47 10.52 0.09
N LEU A 109 8.99 11.04 1.21
CA LEU A 109 8.13 10.32 2.14
C LEU A 109 6.75 10.92 2.06
N ASP A 110 5.87 10.28 1.30
CA ASP A 110 4.48 10.70 1.19
C ASP A 110 3.67 10.20 2.38
N THR A 111 3.08 11.14 3.11
CA THR A 111 2.22 10.87 4.27
C THR A 111 0.79 11.37 4.08
N GLY A 112 0.44 11.84 2.87
CA GLY A 112 -0.84 12.51 2.59
C GLY A 112 -2.08 11.65 2.84
N SER A 113 -1.94 10.34 2.67
CA SER A 113 -3.03 9.38 2.88
C SER A 113 -3.20 8.94 4.35
N LEU A 114 -2.40 9.47 5.29
CA LEU A 114 -2.46 9.14 6.72
C LEU A 114 -3.33 10.12 7.49
N ARG A 115 -3.99 9.64 8.55
CA ARG A 115 -4.68 10.52 9.50
C ARG A 115 -3.66 11.45 10.19
N PRO A 116 -4.03 12.70 10.56
CA PRO A 116 -3.08 13.66 11.13
C PRO A 116 -2.30 13.17 12.35
N ALA A 117 -2.91 12.34 13.20
CA ALA A 117 -2.22 11.74 14.34
C ALA A 117 -1.15 10.72 13.91
N ALA A 118 -1.44 9.90 12.90
CA ALA A 118 -0.51 8.91 12.36
C ALA A 118 0.62 9.58 11.57
N GLN A 119 0.29 10.57 10.75
CA GLN A 119 1.26 11.41 10.04
C GLN A 119 2.29 12.02 10.99
N ARG A 120 1.83 12.59 12.12
CA ARG A 120 2.71 13.16 13.15
C ARG A 120 3.64 12.11 13.75
N VAL A 121 3.12 10.92 14.09
CA VAL A 121 3.93 9.84 14.68
C VAL A 121 4.99 9.37 13.68
N LEU A 122 4.61 9.11 12.43
CA LEU A 122 5.53 8.65 11.39
C LEU A 122 6.62 9.68 11.11
N THR A 123 6.25 10.96 11.02
CA THR A 123 7.22 12.06 10.83
C THR A 123 8.24 12.09 11.97
N LEU A 124 7.80 12.00 13.23
CA LEU A 124 8.71 12.00 14.39
C LEU A 124 9.61 10.75 14.42
N LEU A 125 9.10 9.59 14.00
CA LEU A 125 9.88 8.36 13.89
C LEU A 125 10.99 8.50 12.85
N VAL A 126 10.68 9.02 11.66
CA VAL A 126 11.65 9.28 10.59
C VAL A 126 12.70 10.27 11.06
N LEU A 127 12.31 11.38 11.70
CA LEU A 127 13.24 12.36 12.25
C LEU A 127 14.17 11.75 13.31
N SER A 128 13.66 10.84 14.13
CA SER A 128 14.43 10.15 15.16
C SER A 128 15.45 9.19 14.54
N ASN A 129 15.04 8.47 13.48
CA ASN A 129 15.94 7.61 12.71
C ASN A 129 17.03 8.44 12.04
N LEU A 130 16.66 9.52 11.33
CA LEU A 130 17.60 10.45 10.70
C LEU A 130 18.63 11.00 11.69
N TRP A 131 18.18 11.45 12.87
CA TRP A 131 19.08 11.96 13.91
C TRP A 131 20.10 10.91 14.35
N THR A 132 19.66 9.67 14.51
CA THR A 132 20.53 8.54 14.89
C THR A 132 21.50 8.19 13.77
N ALA A 133 21.05 8.16 12.52
CA ALA A 133 21.87 7.94 11.33
C ALA A 133 22.95 9.04 11.17
N LEU A 134 22.58 10.31 11.33
CA LEU A 134 23.49 11.46 11.30
C LEU A 134 24.58 11.37 12.38
N ARG A 135 24.23 10.98 13.61
CA ARG A 135 25.21 10.77 14.70
C ARG A 135 26.16 9.62 14.39
N ARG A 136 25.65 8.51 13.84
CA ARG A 136 26.47 7.35 13.42
C ARG A 136 27.43 7.73 12.29
N ARG A 137 26.94 8.50 11.31
CA ARG A 137 27.71 8.99 10.15
C ARG A 137 28.90 9.85 10.57
N LEU A 138 28.71 10.77 11.53
CA LEU A 138 29.80 11.59 12.07
C LEU A 138 30.88 10.76 12.78
N ASN A 139 30.50 9.70 13.48
CA ASN A 139 31.45 8.85 14.20
C ASN A 139 32.26 7.92 13.28
N ARG A 140 31.81 7.68 12.04
CA ARG A 140 32.45 6.78 11.07
C ARG A 140 33.29 7.50 10.02
N SER A 141 33.08 8.81 9.82
CA SER A 141 33.74 9.57 8.75
C SER A 141 35.05 10.20 9.20
N ASP A 142 36.12 9.97 8.44
CA ASP A 142 37.44 10.63 8.63
C ASP A 142 37.52 12.00 7.92
N GLY A 143 36.43 12.47 7.29
CA GLY A 143 36.35 13.73 6.54
C GLY A 143 34.94 14.37 6.58
N ASP A 144 34.78 15.53 5.96
CA ASP A 144 33.48 16.24 5.92
C ASP A 144 32.47 15.48 5.03
N PRO A 145 31.35 14.97 5.58
CA PRO A 145 30.36 14.24 4.81
C PRO A 145 29.55 15.18 3.88
N PRO A 146 29.01 14.67 2.74
CA PRO A 146 28.06 15.41 1.91
C PRO A 146 26.89 16.00 2.71
N LEU A 147 26.49 17.23 2.37
CA LEU A 147 25.40 17.92 3.05
C LEU A 147 24.07 17.19 2.81
N ALA A 148 23.44 16.69 3.87
CA ALA A 148 22.07 16.19 3.82
C ALA A 148 21.09 17.37 3.91
N ASN A 149 20.05 17.37 3.07
CA ASN A 149 19.01 18.40 3.07
C ASN A 149 17.69 17.79 3.51
N LEU A 150 17.18 18.20 4.67
CA LEU A 150 15.89 17.80 5.22
C LEU A 150 14.86 18.89 4.94
N TYR A 151 13.79 18.53 4.24
CA TYR A 151 12.61 19.38 4.03
C TYR A 151 11.45 18.80 4.83
N ILE A 152 10.88 19.60 5.73
CA ILE A 152 9.71 19.23 6.51
C ILE A 152 8.54 20.09 6.05
N GLU A 153 7.64 19.51 5.27
CA GLU A 153 6.35 20.12 4.98
C GLU A 153 5.41 20.00 6.19
N GLU A 154 4.47 20.94 6.30
CA GLU A 154 3.53 21.03 7.43
C GLU A 154 4.19 21.00 8.83
N ALA A 155 5.39 21.59 8.94
CA ALA A 155 6.24 21.50 10.12
C ALA A 155 5.57 21.98 11.44
N ALA A 156 4.50 22.77 11.36
CA ALA A 156 3.73 23.20 12.52
C ALA A 156 3.16 22.04 13.35
N SER A 157 2.88 20.88 12.74
CA SER A 157 2.33 19.70 13.42
C SER A 157 3.32 19.00 14.35
N VAL A 158 4.64 19.17 14.11
CA VAL A 158 5.73 18.52 14.85
C VAL A 158 6.66 19.51 15.56
N ALA A 159 6.36 20.80 15.47
CA ALA A 159 7.19 21.88 15.98
C ALA A 159 7.38 21.91 17.50
N ASP A 160 6.43 21.32 18.23
CA ASP A 160 6.45 21.18 19.69
C ASP A 160 7.29 20.00 20.20
N SER A 161 7.90 19.22 19.29
CA SER A 161 8.74 18.10 19.68
C SER A 161 10.14 18.55 20.12
N ASP A 162 10.59 18.04 21.27
CA ASP A 162 11.97 18.21 21.75
C ASP A 162 12.99 17.76 20.68
N LEU A 163 12.64 16.70 19.92
CA LEU A 163 13.47 16.17 18.85
C LEU A 163 13.72 17.20 17.74
N LEU A 164 12.69 17.93 17.29
CA LEU A 164 12.88 18.95 16.27
C LEU A 164 13.71 20.12 16.81
N GLN A 165 13.52 20.51 18.07
CA GLN A 165 14.33 21.57 18.70
C GLN A 165 15.80 21.17 18.78
N GLU A 166 16.11 19.94 19.20
CA GLU A 166 17.47 19.40 19.19
C GLU A 166 18.06 19.35 17.78
N LEU A 167 17.29 18.89 16.80
CA LEU A 167 17.68 18.88 15.39
C LEU A 167 18.03 20.29 14.90
N LEU A 168 17.17 21.29 15.13
CA LEU A 168 17.45 22.68 14.71
C LEU A 168 18.70 23.26 15.38
N ALA A 169 18.95 22.90 16.65
CA ALA A 169 20.10 23.37 17.40
C ALA A 169 21.44 22.73 16.94
N GLN A 170 21.43 21.46 16.53
CA GLN A 170 22.68 20.70 16.27
C GLN A 170 22.82 20.16 14.84
N ALA A 171 21.82 20.22 13.97
CA ALA A 171 21.88 19.65 12.62
C ALA A 171 23.12 20.11 11.82
N ARG A 172 23.54 21.36 12.03
CA ARG A 172 24.75 21.93 11.41
C ARG A 172 26.03 21.16 11.77
N SER A 173 26.17 20.68 13.01
CA SER A 173 27.35 19.88 13.40
C SER A 173 27.36 18.49 12.79
N PHE A 174 26.22 18.03 12.24
CA PHE A 174 26.08 16.75 11.57
C PHE A 174 26.06 16.85 10.04
N GLY A 175 26.36 18.02 9.47
CA GLY A 175 26.27 18.23 8.03
C GLY A 175 24.85 18.09 7.49
N CYS A 176 23.85 18.52 8.26
CA CYS A 176 22.45 18.50 7.87
C CYS A 176 21.88 19.93 7.84
N ALA A 177 21.25 20.30 6.72
CA ALA A 177 20.46 21.50 6.56
C ALA A 177 18.98 21.17 6.72
N VAL A 178 18.26 21.94 7.54
CA VAL A 178 16.82 21.72 7.81
C VAL A 178 16.02 22.90 7.28
N THR A 179 15.02 22.61 6.44
CA THR A 179 14.06 23.56 5.89
C THR A 179 12.67 23.23 6.44
N LEU A 180 12.05 24.20 7.10
CA LEU A 180 10.69 24.08 7.63
C LEU A 180 9.73 24.84 6.72
N ALA A 181 8.76 24.13 6.12
CA ALA A 181 7.67 24.73 5.36
C ALA A 181 6.38 24.70 6.18
N MET A 182 5.73 25.85 6.30
CA MET A 182 4.47 26.01 7.05
C MET A 182 3.61 27.11 6.42
N GLN A 183 2.29 26.95 6.49
CA GLN A 183 1.36 27.91 5.91
C GLN A 183 1.37 29.25 6.66
N PHE A 184 1.35 29.22 7.99
CA PHE A 184 1.39 30.42 8.82
C PHE A 184 2.23 30.21 10.07
N PRO A 185 3.29 31.02 10.30
CA PRO A 185 4.09 30.95 11.53
C PRO A 185 3.26 31.13 12.82
N ALA A 186 2.12 31.81 12.72
CA ALA A 186 1.21 32.01 13.84
C ALA A 186 0.60 30.72 14.42
N GLN A 187 0.63 29.60 13.69
CA GLN A 187 0.19 28.29 14.21
C GLN A 187 0.97 27.86 15.46
N LEU A 188 2.20 28.36 15.61
CA LEU A 188 3.08 28.07 16.74
C LEU A 188 2.82 28.98 17.95
N LYS A 189 1.97 30.02 17.83
CA LYS A 189 1.78 31.05 18.88
C LYS A 189 0.99 30.59 20.10
N ASN A 190 0.39 29.41 20.06
CA ASN A 190 -0.20 28.80 21.25
C ASN A 190 0.87 28.50 22.32
N GLU A 191 2.15 28.46 21.92
CA GLU A 191 3.32 28.29 22.77
C GLU A 191 4.42 29.29 22.37
N GLU A 192 4.34 30.53 22.84
CA GLU A 192 5.29 31.63 22.51
C GLU A 192 6.77 31.20 22.55
N ARG A 193 7.13 30.32 23.51
CA ARG A 193 8.48 29.78 23.66
C ARG A 193 8.97 29.00 22.42
N ILE A 194 8.13 28.16 21.82
CA ILE A 194 8.49 27.35 20.64
C ILE A 194 8.71 28.25 19.44
N TYR A 195 7.82 29.21 19.26
CA TYR A 195 7.91 30.17 18.16
C TYR A 195 9.22 30.96 18.20
N ASP A 196 9.59 31.48 19.38
CA ASP A 196 10.85 32.18 19.58
C ASP A 196 12.06 31.27 19.35
N GLU A 197 12.01 30.03 19.83
CA GLU A 197 13.10 29.06 19.70
C GLU A 197 13.37 28.69 18.23
N ILE A 198 12.31 28.43 17.45
CA ILE A 198 12.43 28.16 16.01
C ILE A 198 12.98 29.39 15.29
N LEU A 199 12.43 30.58 15.54
CA LEU A 199 12.90 31.80 14.90
C LEU A 199 14.37 32.13 15.22
N ASN A 200 14.85 31.76 16.40
CA ASN A 200 16.24 31.98 16.81
C ASN A 200 17.22 30.98 16.16
N ASN A 201 16.80 29.72 15.97
CA ASN A 201 17.65 28.70 15.37
C ASN A 201 17.64 28.72 13.82
N VAL A 202 16.61 29.31 13.22
CA VAL A 202 16.51 29.50 11.77
C VAL A 202 17.27 30.76 11.34
N SER A 203 18.27 30.57 10.46
CA SER A 203 19.12 31.65 9.96
C SER A 203 18.61 32.29 8.66
N THR A 204 17.96 31.51 7.80
CA THR A 204 17.40 31.96 6.53
C THR A 204 15.88 31.93 6.61
N VAL A 205 15.22 33.05 6.29
CA VAL A 205 13.76 33.14 6.30
C VAL A 205 13.28 33.57 4.93
N VAL A 206 12.37 32.79 4.35
CA VAL A 206 11.63 33.11 3.13
C VAL A 206 10.15 33.15 3.50
N THR A 207 9.50 34.29 3.36
CA THR A 207 8.11 34.47 3.81
C THR A 207 7.26 35.25 2.82
N GLY A 208 6.02 34.79 2.62
CA GLY A 208 5.03 35.44 1.78
C GLY A 208 4.25 36.53 2.52
N ASN A 209 3.04 36.84 2.06
CA ASN A 209 2.19 37.81 2.71
C ASN A 209 1.69 37.30 4.08
N VAL A 210 2.16 37.91 5.16
CA VAL A 210 1.70 37.63 6.53
C VAL A 210 1.12 38.93 7.14
N PRO A 211 -0.22 39.12 7.11
CA PRO A 211 -0.82 40.42 7.37
C PRO A 211 -0.65 40.97 8.80
N ARG A 212 -0.48 40.09 9.80
CA ARG A 212 -0.53 40.44 11.23
C ARG A 212 0.45 39.63 12.09
N ASP A 213 1.74 39.68 11.76
CA ASP A 213 2.78 39.09 12.60
C ASP A 213 3.85 40.11 13.00
N ARG A 214 3.73 40.65 14.22
CA ARG A 214 4.66 41.67 14.75
C ARG A 214 6.00 41.07 15.16
N GLU A 215 6.01 39.88 15.73
CA GLU A 215 7.23 39.21 16.18
C GLU A 215 8.09 38.83 14.97
N LEU A 216 7.46 38.30 13.91
CA LEU A 216 8.15 38.07 12.64
C LEU A 216 8.78 39.35 12.10
N ALA A 217 8.05 40.47 12.11
CA ALA A 217 8.57 41.75 11.65
C ALA A 217 9.76 42.25 12.51
N VAL A 218 9.72 42.03 13.83
CA VAL A 218 10.83 42.32 14.74
C VAL A 218 12.03 41.42 14.45
N ARG A 219 11.82 40.12 14.27
CA ARG A 219 12.87 39.15 13.97
C ARG A 219 13.56 39.42 12.64
N LEU A 220 12.80 39.89 11.65
CA LEU A 220 13.30 40.20 10.31
C LEU A 220 13.90 41.60 10.19
N ALA A 221 13.73 42.47 11.19
CA ALA A 221 14.36 43.78 11.23
C ALA A 221 15.89 43.66 11.22
N THR A 222 16.54 44.72 10.74
CA THR A 222 17.99 44.89 10.65
C THR A 222 18.34 46.35 10.94
N ASP A 223 19.62 46.67 11.09
CA ASP A 223 20.07 48.06 11.27
C ASP A 223 19.62 48.97 10.10
N ASP A 224 19.50 48.39 8.90
CA ASP A 224 19.10 49.09 7.67
C ASP A 224 17.58 49.15 7.46
N MET A 225 16.79 48.36 8.19
CA MET A 225 15.34 48.26 8.00
C MET A 225 14.63 47.90 9.31
N ASP A 226 13.91 48.87 9.88
CA ASP A 226 13.22 48.68 11.15
C ASP A 226 12.00 47.75 11.05
N ALA A 227 11.50 47.27 12.20
CA ALA A 227 10.38 46.34 12.27
C ALA A 227 9.08 46.90 11.67
N ARG A 228 8.88 48.23 11.68
CA ARG A 228 7.69 48.85 11.11
C ARG A 228 7.74 48.80 9.59
N ASP A 229 8.90 49.09 9.01
CA ASP A 229 9.14 49.03 7.57
C ASP A 229 9.07 47.59 7.05
N VAL A 230 9.63 46.62 7.80
CA VAL A 230 9.47 45.20 7.50
C VAL A 230 7.99 44.81 7.54
N GLY A 231 7.26 45.18 8.59
CA GLY A 231 5.83 44.89 8.71
C GLY A 231 4.97 45.57 7.64
N ASN A 232 5.39 46.73 7.11
CA ASN A 232 4.77 47.37 5.95
C ASN A 232 5.04 46.55 4.67
N ARG A 233 6.27 46.04 4.49
CA ARG A 233 6.66 45.25 3.32
C ARG A 233 5.94 43.91 3.27
N LEU A 234 5.87 43.18 4.40
CA LEU A 234 5.16 41.90 4.51
C LEU A 234 3.70 42.01 4.07
N ARG A 235 3.00 43.07 4.49
CA ARG A 235 1.60 43.35 4.10
C ARG A 235 1.43 43.71 2.62
N ALA A 236 2.48 44.22 1.99
CA ALA A 236 2.45 44.67 0.60
C ALA A 236 2.87 43.59 -0.41
N LEU A 237 3.32 42.41 0.04
CA LEU A 237 3.69 41.30 -0.84
C LEU A 237 2.47 40.79 -1.61
N GLN A 238 2.63 40.64 -2.92
CA GLN A 238 1.63 40.00 -3.78
C GLN A 238 1.84 38.48 -3.83
N ARG A 239 0.86 37.75 -4.37
CA ARG A 239 1.00 36.31 -4.62
C ARG A 239 2.20 36.08 -5.55
N GLY A 240 3.07 35.14 -5.19
CA GLY A 240 4.32 34.89 -5.90
C GLY A 240 5.47 35.83 -5.54
N GLN A 241 5.30 36.77 -4.61
CA GLN A 241 6.40 37.56 -4.05
C GLN A 241 6.76 37.09 -2.65
N TRP A 242 8.05 37.06 -2.36
CA TRP A 242 8.59 36.59 -1.09
C TRP A 242 9.57 37.61 -0.52
N LEU A 243 9.54 37.83 0.78
CA LEU A 243 10.59 38.55 1.50
C LEU A 243 11.62 37.53 2.01
N VAL A 244 12.89 37.77 1.70
CA VAL A 244 14.02 36.93 2.07
C VAL A 244 14.92 37.66 3.05
N LYS A 245 15.27 36.99 4.13
CA LYS A 245 16.35 37.37 5.06
C LYS A 245 17.41 36.28 5.08
N LEU A 246 18.65 36.68 4.83
CA LEU A 246 19.83 35.81 4.88
C LEU A 246 20.63 36.05 6.16
N PRO A 247 21.38 35.06 6.66
CA PRO A 247 22.28 35.26 7.78
C PRO A 247 23.44 36.19 7.41
N ALA A 248 23.98 36.87 8.42
CA ALA A 248 25.25 37.58 8.28
C ALA A 248 26.43 36.61 8.24
N ALA A 249 27.49 36.96 7.51
CA ALA A 249 28.79 36.36 7.72
C ALA A 249 29.34 36.74 9.11
N TYR A 250 30.25 35.93 9.64
CA TYR A 250 30.87 36.20 10.94
C TYR A 250 31.47 37.61 11.02
N GLY A 251 31.03 38.40 12.01
CA GLY A 251 31.51 39.76 12.25
C GLY A 251 30.95 40.84 11.31
N GLN A 252 29.95 40.53 10.48
CA GLN A 252 29.26 41.49 9.61
C GLN A 252 27.85 41.80 10.13
N PRO A 253 27.28 42.99 9.83
CA PRO A 253 25.88 43.27 10.14
C PRO A 253 24.95 42.36 9.33
N GLU A 254 23.74 42.11 9.84
CA GLU A 254 22.72 41.38 9.10
C GLU A 254 22.35 42.12 7.81
N PRO A 255 22.34 41.43 6.65
CA PRO A 255 22.00 42.07 5.39
C PRO A 255 20.53 42.48 5.38
N ARG A 256 20.26 43.64 4.79
CA ARG A 256 18.89 44.14 4.59
C ARG A 256 18.01 43.08 3.88
N PRO A 257 16.80 42.79 4.40
CA PRO A 257 15.86 41.90 3.72
C PRO A 257 15.49 42.42 2.32
N PHE A 258 15.35 41.51 1.37
CA PHE A 258 15.03 41.83 -0.02
C PHE A 258 13.89 40.96 -0.55
N THR A 259 13.26 41.41 -1.64
CA THR A 259 12.12 40.69 -2.23
C THR A 259 12.61 39.86 -3.42
N VAL A 260 12.10 38.63 -3.52
CA VAL A 260 12.25 37.77 -4.68
C VAL A 260 10.87 37.39 -5.22
N GLU A 261 10.83 36.87 -6.43
CA GLU A 261 9.62 36.36 -7.07
C GLU A 261 9.72 34.84 -7.18
N SER A 262 8.57 34.17 -7.13
CA SER A 262 8.47 32.73 -7.42
C SER A 262 9.06 32.47 -8.81
N VAL A 263 9.87 31.42 -8.90
CA VAL A 263 10.25 30.87 -10.19
C VAL A 263 9.00 30.36 -10.93
N ALA A 264 9.09 30.28 -12.25
CA ALA A 264 8.07 29.56 -13.01
C ALA A 264 7.98 28.12 -12.45
N PRO A 265 6.77 27.58 -12.31
CA PRO A 265 6.60 26.20 -11.87
C PRO A 265 7.35 25.25 -12.83
N PRO A 266 7.77 24.05 -12.40
CA PRO A 266 8.50 23.13 -13.28
C PRO A 266 7.65 22.71 -14.49
N ALA A 267 8.31 22.27 -15.56
CA ALA A 267 7.64 21.68 -16.71
C ALA A 267 6.76 20.49 -16.26
N GLY A 268 5.54 20.40 -16.81
CA GLY A 268 4.53 19.42 -16.37
C GLY A 268 3.54 19.94 -15.32
N HIS A 269 3.83 21.04 -14.61
CA HIS A 269 2.86 21.63 -13.70
C HIS A 269 1.72 22.33 -14.47
N PRO A 270 0.43 22.23 -14.07
CA PRO A 270 -0.70 22.81 -14.82
C PRO A 270 -0.63 24.32 -15.06
N ALA A 271 0.09 25.03 -14.18
CA ALA A 271 0.32 26.47 -14.27
C ALA A 271 1.62 26.86 -15.03
N HIS A 272 2.34 25.90 -15.61
CA HIS A 272 3.50 26.15 -16.45
C HIS A 272 3.07 26.29 -17.92
N ASP A 273 3.72 27.19 -18.67
CA ASP A 273 3.35 27.47 -20.07
C ASP A 273 3.75 26.33 -21.03
N HIS A 274 4.55 25.36 -20.57
CA HIS A 274 4.90 24.16 -21.31
C HIS A 274 3.98 23.00 -20.93
N THR A 275 3.10 22.62 -21.84
CA THR A 275 2.42 21.31 -21.81
C THR A 275 3.44 20.24 -22.16
N PRO A 276 3.72 19.26 -21.29
CA PRO A 276 4.65 18.18 -21.60
C PRO A 276 4.21 17.46 -22.88
N SER A 277 5.17 16.99 -23.66
CA SER A 277 4.90 16.10 -24.77
C SER A 277 4.46 14.73 -24.23
N ARG A 278 3.71 13.95 -25.03
CA ARG A 278 3.35 12.57 -24.66
C ARG A 278 4.57 11.72 -24.25
N SER A 279 5.70 11.91 -24.92
CA SER A 279 6.94 11.20 -24.59
C SER A 279 7.50 11.58 -23.21
N GLU A 280 7.35 12.85 -22.79
CA GLU A 280 7.76 13.29 -21.45
C GLU A 280 6.80 12.81 -20.37
N GLU A 281 5.49 12.78 -20.67
CA GLU A 281 4.47 12.21 -19.78
C GLU A 281 4.73 10.71 -19.54
N TRP A 282 4.95 9.95 -20.61
CA TRP A 282 5.28 8.52 -20.50
C TRP A 282 6.59 8.28 -19.75
N ALA A 283 7.65 9.03 -20.03
CA ALA A 283 8.91 8.88 -19.30
C ALA A 283 8.76 9.17 -17.80
N PHE A 284 7.87 10.10 -17.43
CA PHE A 284 7.57 10.39 -16.03
C PHE A 284 6.75 9.26 -15.38
N GLN A 285 5.72 8.75 -16.05
CA GLN A 285 4.92 7.62 -15.57
C GLN A 285 5.79 6.36 -15.39
N ASP A 286 6.64 6.05 -16.36
CA ASP A 286 7.61 4.96 -16.32
C ASP A 286 8.56 5.08 -15.12
N ALA A 287 9.17 6.26 -14.94
CA ALA A 287 10.04 6.51 -13.79
C ALA A 287 9.31 6.44 -12.45
N THR A 288 8.03 6.81 -12.41
CA THR A 288 7.19 6.75 -11.20
C THR A 288 6.90 5.30 -10.83
N LEU A 289 6.51 4.48 -11.81
CA LEU A 289 6.29 3.05 -11.63
C LEU A 289 7.57 2.33 -11.21
N ASP A 290 8.70 2.60 -11.86
CA ASP A 290 10.00 2.04 -11.51
C ASP A 290 10.39 2.34 -10.05
N VAL A 291 10.11 3.57 -9.57
CA VAL A 291 10.34 3.94 -8.17
C VAL A 291 9.38 3.19 -7.25
N HIS A 292 8.11 3.05 -7.66
CA HIS A 292 7.09 2.37 -6.86
C HIS A 292 7.40 0.88 -6.71
N GLU A 293 7.63 0.15 -7.82
CA GLU A 293 7.97 -1.27 -7.81
C GLU A 293 9.22 -1.54 -6.99
N ARG A 294 10.31 -0.81 -7.24
CA ARG A 294 11.54 -0.95 -6.46
C ARG A 294 11.32 -0.70 -4.97
N THR A 295 10.48 0.28 -4.62
CA THR A 295 10.18 0.58 -3.21
C THR A 295 9.41 -0.57 -2.57
N LEU A 296 8.40 -1.13 -3.26
CA LEU A 296 7.65 -2.29 -2.79
C LEU A 296 8.56 -3.51 -2.58
N GLU A 297 9.42 -3.82 -3.55
CA GLU A 297 10.32 -4.98 -3.51
C GLU A 297 11.37 -4.89 -2.40
N THR A 298 11.93 -3.70 -2.17
CA THR A 298 13.12 -3.54 -1.30
C THR A 298 12.78 -3.08 0.12
N ALA A 299 11.71 -2.30 0.29
CA ALA A 299 11.39 -1.62 1.54
C ALA A 299 9.89 -1.65 1.88
N GLY A 300 9.06 -2.22 1.01
CA GLY A 300 7.61 -2.22 1.15
C GLY A 300 7.14 -3.22 2.21
N LEU A 301 6.22 -2.78 3.05
CA LEU A 301 5.48 -3.67 3.94
C LEU A 301 4.04 -3.72 3.46
N LEU A 302 3.57 -4.93 3.20
CA LEU A 302 2.17 -5.17 2.90
C LEU A 302 1.36 -4.99 4.19
N LEU A 303 0.19 -4.37 4.09
CA LEU A 303 -0.73 -4.32 5.22
C LEU A 303 -1.20 -5.74 5.48
N GLY A 304 -0.69 -6.33 6.57
CA GLY A 304 -1.17 -7.61 7.06
C GLY A 304 -2.69 -7.54 7.27
N SER A 305 -3.38 -8.62 6.92
CA SER A 305 -4.80 -8.77 7.19
C SER A 305 -5.10 -8.50 8.68
N PRO A 306 -6.18 -7.77 9.01
CA PRO A 306 -6.54 -7.52 10.39
C PRO A 306 -6.81 -8.84 11.12
N SER A 307 -6.07 -9.11 12.20
CA SER A 307 -6.43 -10.17 13.15
C SER A 307 -7.40 -9.58 14.18
N VAL A 308 -8.64 -10.06 14.23
CA VAL A 308 -9.55 -9.67 15.31
C VAL A 308 -9.20 -10.47 16.56
N ARG A 309 -9.18 -9.74 17.68
CA ARG A 309 -8.98 -10.25 19.03
C ARG A 309 -10.22 -11.09 19.38
N ARG A 310 -10.04 -12.40 19.63
CA ARG A 310 -11.06 -13.22 20.33
C ARG A 310 -11.39 -12.51 21.64
N ASP A 311 -12.63 -12.06 21.79
CA ASP A 311 -13.14 -11.71 23.12
C ASP A 311 -13.24 -13.00 23.92
N ASP A 312 -12.36 -13.12 24.92
CA ASP A 312 -12.39 -14.16 25.93
C ASP A 312 -13.71 -14.07 26.72
N ALA A 313 -14.74 -14.74 26.21
CA ALA A 313 -15.93 -15.04 27.00
C ALA A 313 -15.56 -16.08 28.06
N GLU A 314 -15.57 -15.62 29.30
CA GLU A 314 -15.29 -16.34 30.53
C GLU A 314 -15.85 -17.78 30.54
N GLU A 315 -14.94 -18.75 30.70
CA GLU A 315 -15.27 -20.13 31.05
C GLU A 315 -16.02 -20.16 32.39
N PHE A 316 -17.35 -20.30 32.32
CA PHE A 316 -18.11 -20.98 33.35
C PHE A 316 -18.28 -22.45 32.95
N GLN A 317 -17.50 -23.31 33.59
CA GLN A 317 -17.80 -24.75 33.63
C GLN A 317 -19.11 -24.97 34.39
N ASP A 318 -20.13 -25.47 33.70
CA ASP A 318 -20.93 -26.56 34.28
C ASP A 318 -21.32 -27.54 33.17
N GLY A 319 -21.20 -28.83 33.48
CA GLY A 319 -21.34 -29.91 32.53
C GLY A 319 -22.80 -30.21 32.21
N SER A 320 -23.11 -30.28 30.91
CA SER A 320 -24.20 -31.11 30.40
C SER A 320 -23.96 -31.41 28.92
N GLU A 321 -23.85 -32.70 28.59
CA GLU A 321 -24.05 -33.20 27.24
C GLU A 321 -25.41 -32.70 26.73
N GLU A 322 -25.44 -31.85 25.70
CA GLU A 322 -26.67 -31.56 24.96
C GLU A 322 -26.34 -31.03 23.55
N ASN A 323 -26.66 -31.87 22.56
CA ASN A 323 -26.93 -31.61 21.13
C ASN A 323 -26.28 -30.38 20.47
N GLN A 324 -25.43 -30.64 19.48
CA GLN A 324 -25.16 -29.73 18.37
C GLN A 324 -26.49 -29.24 17.78
N ALA A 325 -26.86 -28.00 18.10
CA ALA A 325 -27.94 -27.32 17.43
C ALA A 325 -27.44 -26.88 16.05
N VAL A 326 -28.16 -27.31 15.02
CA VAL A 326 -27.98 -26.90 13.64
C VAL A 326 -28.09 -25.37 13.56
N ASP A 327 -27.11 -24.71 12.95
CA ASP A 327 -27.18 -23.30 12.57
C ASP A 327 -28.06 -23.15 11.31
N ASP A 328 -29.36 -23.39 11.49
CA ASP A 328 -30.36 -23.52 10.42
C ASP A 328 -30.85 -22.15 9.89
N GLY A 329 -30.32 -21.05 10.44
CA GLY A 329 -30.78 -19.68 10.17
C GLY A 329 -29.84 -18.80 9.35
N THR A 330 -28.55 -19.13 9.27
CA THR A 330 -27.54 -18.21 8.73
C THR A 330 -27.42 -18.33 7.21
N ARG A 331 -27.74 -17.22 6.54
CA ARG A 331 -27.80 -17.08 5.09
C ARG A 331 -26.41 -17.21 4.48
N VAL A 332 -26.24 -18.02 3.43
CA VAL A 332 -24.94 -18.17 2.73
C VAL A 332 -24.97 -17.84 1.24
N ASP A 333 -26.13 -17.44 0.73
CA ASP A 333 -26.24 -16.86 -0.60
C ASP A 333 -25.75 -15.40 -0.66
N SER A 334 -25.54 -14.72 0.48
CA SER A 334 -25.14 -13.31 0.54
C SER A 334 -24.04 -13.05 1.58
N ALA A 335 -23.15 -12.09 1.29
CA ALA A 335 -22.12 -11.64 2.23
C ALA A 335 -22.60 -10.55 3.20
N LEU A 336 -23.74 -9.89 2.91
CA LEU A 336 -24.28 -8.78 3.70
C LEU A 336 -24.47 -9.07 5.21
N PRO A 337 -24.81 -10.30 5.66
CA PRO A 337 -24.88 -10.61 7.08
C PRO A 337 -23.51 -10.62 7.80
N TYR A 338 -22.42 -10.83 7.05
CA TYR A 338 -21.08 -11.09 7.60
C TYR A 338 -20.12 -9.91 7.38
N THR A 339 -20.41 -9.07 6.39
CA THR A 339 -19.53 -7.98 5.99
C THR A 339 -19.20 -7.03 7.14
N GLN A 340 -17.93 -6.70 7.24
CA GLN A 340 -17.41 -5.68 8.16
C GLN A 340 -17.45 -4.28 7.52
N ARG A 341 -17.89 -4.18 6.27
CA ARG A 341 -17.95 -2.97 5.44
C ARG A 341 -19.37 -2.68 4.97
N MET A 342 -19.79 -1.43 5.12
CA MET A 342 -21.08 -0.94 4.64
C MET A 342 -21.00 0.57 4.43
N PRO A 343 -21.61 1.14 3.38
CA PRO A 343 -21.64 2.59 3.21
C PRO A 343 -22.36 3.25 4.38
N SER A 344 -21.87 4.40 4.86
CA SER A 344 -22.42 5.04 6.08
C SER A 344 -23.91 5.41 5.99
N THR A 345 -24.44 5.57 4.78
CA THR A 345 -25.86 5.90 4.53
C THR A 345 -26.75 4.67 4.33
N VAL A 346 -26.18 3.47 4.42
CA VAL A 346 -26.85 2.19 4.18
C VAL A 346 -26.66 1.29 5.40
N ASP A 347 -27.70 0.53 5.72
CA ASP A 347 -27.70 -0.46 6.80
C ASP A 347 -28.37 -1.75 6.29
N TYR A 348 -28.00 -2.90 6.84
CA TYR A 348 -28.55 -4.19 6.44
C TYR A 348 -29.61 -4.68 7.43
N GLU A 349 -30.82 -4.93 6.95
CA GLU A 349 -31.95 -5.40 7.76
C GLU A 349 -32.10 -6.92 7.65
N GLU A 350 -31.44 -7.66 8.54
CA GLU A 350 -31.36 -9.12 8.55
C GLU A 350 -32.73 -9.82 8.51
N SER A 351 -33.71 -9.32 9.28
CA SER A 351 -35.03 -9.97 9.44
C SER A 351 -35.84 -10.13 8.15
N ILE A 352 -35.54 -9.34 7.12
CA ILE A 352 -36.21 -9.37 5.83
C ILE A 352 -35.23 -9.45 4.65
N HIS A 353 -33.92 -9.53 4.94
CA HIS A 353 -32.85 -9.54 3.94
C HIS A 353 -33.00 -8.38 2.95
N ALA A 354 -32.87 -7.14 3.44
CA ALA A 354 -33.00 -5.93 2.62
C ALA A 354 -31.98 -4.86 3.04
N LEU A 355 -31.60 -4.00 2.10
CA LEU A 355 -30.80 -2.82 2.37
C LEU A 355 -31.71 -1.66 2.78
N ARG A 356 -31.29 -0.85 3.75
CA ARG A 356 -32.07 0.26 4.29
C ARG A 356 -31.24 1.54 4.29
N CYS A 357 -31.80 2.62 3.76
CA CYS A 357 -31.20 3.94 3.90
C CYS A 357 -31.31 4.41 5.36
N THR A 358 -30.20 4.81 5.98
CA THR A 358 -30.18 5.25 7.39
C THR A 358 -30.86 6.61 7.61
N GLU A 359 -30.99 7.43 6.56
CA GLU A 359 -31.55 8.78 6.63
C GLU A 359 -33.07 8.83 6.49
N CYS A 360 -33.64 8.06 5.56
CA CYS A 360 -35.08 8.09 5.25
C CYS A 360 -35.80 6.76 5.48
N GLU A 361 -35.08 5.72 5.91
CA GLU A 361 -35.58 4.38 6.21
C GLU A 361 -36.20 3.63 5.01
N ASN A 362 -36.04 4.13 3.78
CA ASN A 362 -36.44 3.40 2.57
C ASN A 362 -35.64 2.10 2.42
N ARG A 363 -36.29 1.08 1.86
CA ARG A 363 -35.73 -0.26 1.69
C ARG A 363 -35.50 -0.61 0.22
N TYR A 364 -34.47 -1.38 -0.02
CA TYR A 364 -33.96 -1.77 -1.33
C TYR A 364 -33.60 -3.26 -1.34
N ASP A 365 -33.52 -3.82 -2.55
CA ASP A 365 -33.14 -5.21 -2.76
C ASP A 365 -31.69 -5.46 -2.28
N PRO A 366 -31.36 -6.66 -1.79
CA PRO A 366 -30.05 -7.00 -1.21
C PRO A 366 -29.02 -7.42 -2.27
N ASP A 367 -29.02 -6.75 -3.43
CA ASP A 367 -28.09 -6.96 -4.53
C ASP A 367 -27.35 -5.66 -4.87
N ILE A 368 -26.38 -5.72 -5.80
CA ILE A 368 -25.56 -4.56 -6.14
C ILE A 368 -26.38 -3.41 -6.74
N ALA A 369 -27.42 -3.71 -7.53
CA ALA A 369 -28.34 -2.71 -8.06
C ALA A 369 -29.17 -2.04 -6.94
N GLY A 370 -29.58 -2.80 -5.93
CA GLY A 370 -30.24 -2.30 -4.74
C GLY A 370 -29.31 -1.46 -3.87
N MET A 371 -28.04 -1.84 -3.74
CA MET A 371 -27.00 -1.08 -3.04
C MET A 371 -26.78 0.29 -3.67
N GLU A 372 -26.60 0.35 -5.00
CA GLU A 372 -26.48 1.61 -5.74
C GLU A 372 -27.68 2.54 -5.48
N ARG A 373 -28.90 1.98 -5.50
CA ARG A 373 -30.14 2.72 -5.24
C ARG A 373 -30.28 3.14 -3.77
N ALA A 374 -29.78 2.36 -2.83
CA ALA A 374 -29.76 2.67 -1.41
C ALA A 374 -28.83 3.85 -1.12
N ILE A 375 -27.63 3.85 -1.71
CA ILE A 375 -26.67 4.96 -1.65
C ILE A 375 -27.29 6.21 -2.27
N SER A 376 -27.78 6.10 -3.51
CA SER A 376 -28.35 7.22 -4.28
C SER A 376 -29.66 7.79 -3.72
N CYS A 377 -30.22 7.19 -2.66
CA CYS A 377 -31.46 7.66 -2.05
C CYS A 377 -31.29 8.99 -1.31
N CYS A 378 -30.22 9.11 -0.51
CA CYS A 378 -29.92 10.28 0.31
C CYS A 378 -28.42 10.65 0.31
N SER A 379 -27.62 9.96 -0.50
CA SER A 379 -26.20 10.22 -0.78
C SER A 379 -25.96 10.16 -2.29
N SER A 380 -24.70 10.15 -2.70
CA SER A 380 -24.27 9.87 -4.07
C SER A 380 -23.12 8.87 -4.09
N LEU A 381 -22.93 8.17 -5.21
CA LEU A 381 -21.78 7.29 -5.41
C LEU A 381 -20.46 8.06 -5.33
N GLU A 382 -20.41 9.29 -5.85
CA GLU A 382 -19.22 10.16 -5.80
C GLU A 382 -18.78 10.52 -4.37
N GLU A 383 -19.72 10.57 -3.43
CA GLU A 383 -19.46 10.87 -2.01
C GLU A 383 -19.26 9.60 -1.16
N THR A 384 -19.38 8.41 -1.76
CA THR A 384 -19.26 7.13 -1.09
C THR A 384 -17.91 6.50 -1.40
N ASP A 385 -17.19 6.05 -0.37
CA ASP A 385 -15.98 5.27 -0.59
C ASP A 385 -16.38 3.90 -1.17
N ARG A 386 -15.82 3.55 -2.33
CA ARG A 386 -16.11 2.27 -3.00
C ARG A 386 -15.65 1.09 -2.15
N ASP A 387 -14.60 1.26 -1.34
CA ASP A 387 -14.08 0.21 -0.44
C ASP A 387 -15.07 -0.15 0.69
N ASP A 388 -16.10 0.68 0.91
CA ASP A 388 -17.18 0.40 1.85
C ASP A 388 -18.39 -0.28 1.18
N ILE A 389 -18.34 -0.59 -0.13
CA ILE A 389 -19.39 -1.30 -0.89
C ILE A 389 -19.02 -2.79 -0.99
N PRO A 390 -19.62 -3.69 -0.19
CA PRO A 390 -19.27 -5.11 -0.20
C PRO A 390 -19.88 -5.87 -1.39
N VAL A 391 -19.32 -7.04 -1.68
CA VAL A 391 -19.99 -8.03 -2.55
C VAL A 391 -21.32 -8.45 -1.94
N CYS A 392 -22.39 -8.37 -2.72
CA CYS A 392 -23.73 -8.65 -2.19
C CYS A 392 -24.03 -10.16 -2.23
N ASN A 393 -23.68 -10.83 -3.33
CA ASN A 393 -24.05 -12.22 -3.62
C ASN A 393 -22.84 -13.16 -3.56
N LEU A 394 -22.97 -14.28 -2.86
CA LEU A 394 -21.95 -15.34 -2.79
C LEU A 394 -22.42 -16.62 -3.48
N ASN A 395 -23.70 -16.97 -3.31
CA ASN A 395 -24.31 -18.17 -3.89
C ASN A 395 -23.64 -19.50 -3.50
N LEU A 396 -23.16 -19.66 -2.25
CA LEU A 396 -22.61 -20.93 -1.77
C LEU A 396 -23.65 -22.05 -1.92
N LYS A 397 -23.30 -23.12 -2.64
CA LYS A 397 -24.23 -24.18 -3.08
C LYS A 397 -24.48 -25.28 -2.05
N LEU A 398 -23.83 -25.20 -0.89
CA LEU A 398 -23.93 -26.21 0.16
C LEU A 398 -25.20 -26.06 0.98
N THR A 399 -25.84 -27.20 1.25
CA THR A 399 -26.97 -27.27 2.18
C THR A 399 -26.50 -27.11 3.64
N PRO A 400 -27.41 -26.74 4.57
CA PRO A 400 -27.08 -26.71 6.00
C PRO A 400 -26.52 -28.03 6.54
N GLU A 401 -27.02 -29.17 6.03
CA GLU A 401 -26.54 -30.51 6.41
C GLU A 401 -25.11 -30.77 5.91
N GLU A 402 -24.78 -30.35 4.68
CA GLU A 402 -23.44 -30.49 4.10
C GLU A 402 -22.42 -29.59 4.83
N ARG A 403 -22.79 -28.35 5.17
CA ARG A 403 -21.93 -27.46 5.98
C ARG A 403 -21.69 -28.02 7.38
N ALA A 404 -22.71 -28.61 8.01
CA ALA A 404 -22.61 -29.14 9.36
C ALA A 404 -21.64 -30.33 9.49
N VAL A 405 -21.34 -31.01 8.38
CA VAL A 405 -20.37 -32.12 8.33
C VAL A 405 -19.06 -31.73 7.66
N SER A 406 -18.93 -30.50 7.17
CA SER A 406 -17.68 -30.00 6.59
C SER A 406 -16.61 -29.87 7.68
N GLU A 407 -15.36 -30.07 7.29
CA GLU A 407 -14.20 -29.82 8.16
C GLU A 407 -13.92 -28.31 8.31
N TRP A 408 -14.52 -27.48 7.46
CA TRP A 408 -14.28 -26.04 7.34
C TRP A 408 -15.41 -25.22 7.94
N SER A 409 -15.06 -24.06 8.50
CA SER A 409 -16.03 -23.11 9.04
C SER A 409 -16.90 -22.49 7.94
N THR A 410 -18.05 -21.92 8.30
CA THR A 410 -18.91 -21.25 7.31
C THR A 410 -18.17 -20.08 6.65
N ASP A 411 -17.41 -19.29 7.42
CA ASP A 411 -16.67 -18.14 6.90
C ASP A 411 -15.54 -18.57 5.96
N GLN A 412 -14.87 -19.70 6.24
CA GLN A 412 -13.91 -20.34 5.34
C GLN A 412 -14.55 -20.73 4.00
N LEU A 413 -15.71 -21.39 4.04
CA LEU A 413 -16.45 -21.79 2.82
C LEU A 413 -16.96 -20.58 2.04
N LEU A 414 -17.41 -19.52 2.73
CA LEU A 414 -17.83 -18.26 2.11
C LEU A 414 -16.65 -17.55 1.44
N PHE A 415 -15.48 -17.55 2.07
CA PHE A 415 -14.28 -16.96 1.49
C PHE A 415 -13.82 -17.72 0.24
N LEU A 416 -13.79 -19.06 0.27
CA LEU A 416 -13.52 -19.87 -0.93
C LEU A 416 -14.50 -19.53 -2.06
N GLN A 417 -15.80 -19.43 -1.75
CA GLN A 417 -16.81 -19.06 -2.75
C GLN A 417 -16.61 -17.64 -3.30
N ALA A 418 -16.25 -16.68 -2.44
CA ALA A 418 -15.98 -15.30 -2.84
C ALA A 418 -14.77 -15.21 -3.78
N VAL A 419 -13.65 -15.83 -3.41
CA VAL A 419 -12.43 -15.88 -4.24
C VAL A 419 -12.73 -16.54 -5.58
N TYR A 420 -13.45 -17.66 -5.58
CA TYR A 420 -13.83 -18.34 -6.81
C TYR A 420 -14.75 -17.48 -7.69
N ASN A 421 -15.72 -16.77 -7.13
CA ASN A 421 -16.57 -15.86 -7.91
C ASN A 421 -15.77 -14.71 -8.53
N ALA A 422 -14.81 -14.14 -7.79
CA ALA A 422 -13.90 -13.12 -8.29
C ALA A 422 -13.00 -13.64 -9.41
N GLN A 423 -12.44 -14.85 -9.25
CA GLN A 423 -11.67 -15.55 -10.27
C GLN A 423 -12.47 -15.78 -11.56
N GLN A 424 -13.77 -16.02 -11.44
CA GLN A 424 -14.69 -16.23 -12.56
C GLN A 424 -15.32 -14.92 -13.09
N LEU A 425 -14.83 -13.75 -12.65
CA LEU A 425 -15.31 -12.42 -13.04
C LEU A 425 -16.84 -12.25 -12.87
N ARG A 426 -17.40 -12.83 -11.80
CA ARG A 426 -18.85 -12.80 -11.55
C ARG A 426 -19.34 -11.53 -10.85
N TYR A 427 -18.42 -10.74 -10.32
CA TYR A 427 -18.72 -9.50 -9.60
C TYR A 427 -18.76 -8.31 -10.55
N GLU A 428 -19.67 -7.39 -10.28
CA GLU A 428 -19.68 -6.09 -10.95
C GLU A 428 -18.54 -5.22 -10.41
N SER A 429 -17.93 -4.40 -11.26
CA SER A 429 -16.82 -3.52 -10.85
C SER A 429 -17.18 -2.56 -9.71
N LEU A 430 -18.46 -2.33 -9.41
CA LEU A 430 -18.85 -1.52 -8.26
C LEU A 430 -18.64 -2.23 -6.91
N GLU A 431 -18.83 -3.55 -6.85
CA GLU A 431 -18.70 -4.34 -5.61
C GLU A 431 -17.33 -4.99 -5.44
N TYR A 432 -16.75 -5.47 -6.54
CA TYR A 432 -15.39 -6.00 -6.57
C TYR A 432 -14.88 -6.04 -8.02
N ASP A 433 -13.68 -5.52 -8.24
CA ASP A 433 -13.00 -5.53 -9.53
C ASP A 433 -11.64 -6.23 -9.38
N LEU A 434 -11.47 -7.38 -10.06
CA LEU A 434 -10.23 -8.15 -10.03
C LEU A 434 -9.00 -7.30 -10.42
N LEU A 435 -9.19 -6.31 -11.31
CA LEU A 435 -8.11 -5.48 -11.83
C LEU A 435 -7.65 -4.40 -10.85
N LYS A 436 -8.47 -4.05 -9.86
CA LYS A 436 -8.26 -2.88 -8.98
C LYS A 436 -8.23 -3.27 -7.49
N ASP A 437 -8.94 -4.33 -7.12
CA ASP A 437 -9.18 -4.68 -5.72
C ASP A 437 -8.38 -5.89 -5.27
N SER A 438 -7.75 -5.74 -4.11
CA SER A 438 -7.15 -6.84 -3.38
C SER A 438 -8.22 -7.82 -2.87
N MET A 439 -7.96 -9.12 -2.94
CA MET A 439 -8.80 -10.14 -2.31
C MET A 439 -8.82 -10.08 -0.78
N ILE A 440 -8.03 -9.19 -0.16
CA ILE A 440 -8.22 -8.80 1.25
C ILE A 440 -9.62 -8.17 1.44
N ARG A 441 -10.16 -7.45 0.45
CA ARG A 441 -11.54 -6.93 0.48
C ARG A 441 -12.54 -8.05 0.68
N LEU A 442 -12.38 -9.15 -0.04
CA LEU A 442 -13.25 -10.32 0.10
C LEU A 442 -13.18 -10.93 1.50
N GLN A 443 -12.03 -10.87 2.18
CA GLN A 443 -11.93 -11.29 3.60
C GLN A 443 -12.80 -10.40 4.49
N GLU A 444 -12.73 -9.07 4.33
CA GLU A 444 -13.55 -8.11 5.08
C GLU A 444 -15.05 -8.29 4.80
N TYR A 445 -15.42 -8.64 3.56
CA TYR A 445 -16.81 -8.80 3.15
C TYR A 445 -17.46 -10.09 3.68
N VAL A 446 -16.68 -11.15 3.90
CA VAL A 446 -17.18 -12.41 4.47
C VAL A 446 -16.85 -12.58 5.95
N GLY A 447 -16.09 -11.65 6.53
CA GLY A 447 -15.77 -11.62 7.96
C GLY A 447 -14.79 -12.69 8.44
N ILE A 448 -14.03 -13.33 7.53
CA ILE A 448 -13.08 -14.40 7.86
C ILE A 448 -11.80 -13.85 8.51
N ASP A 449 -11.27 -14.57 9.51
CA ASP A 449 -9.97 -14.28 10.12
C ASP A 449 -8.80 -14.75 9.26
N SER A 450 -7.66 -14.07 9.35
CA SER A 450 -6.48 -14.38 8.54
C SER A 450 -5.84 -15.74 8.87
N GLY A 451 -5.99 -16.21 10.11
CA GLY A 451 -5.55 -17.56 10.52
C GLY A 451 -6.35 -18.63 9.78
N ASP A 452 -7.66 -18.45 9.68
CA ASP A 452 -8.54 -19.37 8.97
C ASP A 452 -8.30 -19.36 7.45
N VAL A 453 -7.86 -18.23 6.89
CA VAL A 453 -7.35 -18.16 5.50
C VAL A 453 -6.06 -18.97 5.36
N GLN A 454 -5.14 -18.87 6.31
CA GLN A 454 -3.89 -19.65 6.28
C GLN A 454 -4.17 -21.14 6.38
N ASP A 455 -5.14 -21.57 7.18
CA ASP A 455 -5.55 -22.98 7.26
C ASP A 455 -6.02 -23.52 5.89
N LEU A 456 -6.75 -22.70 5.11
CA LEU A 456 -7.17 -23.06 3.74
C LEU A 456 -5.97 -23.18 2.78
N VAL A 457 -4.95 -22.34 2.97
CA VAL A 457 -3.70 -22.39 2.18
C VAL A 457 -2.88 -23.62 2.54
N ASP A 458 -2.72 -23.89 3.83
CA ASP A 458 -1.96 -25.03 4.34
C ASP A 458 -2.58 -26.38 3.91
N ALA A 459 -3.90 -26.39 3.70
CA ALA A 459 -4.64 -27.55 3.19
C ALA A 459 -4.72 -27.64 1.66
N ASP A 460 -4.04 -26.76 0.92
CA ASP A 460 -4.08 -26.66 -0.55
C ASP A 460 -5.51 -26.51 -1.13
N LEU A 461 -6.45 -25.94 -0.36
CA LEU A 461 -7.79 -25.57 -0.86
C LEU A 461 -7.78 -24.19 -1.52
N LEU A 462 -6.86 -23.34 -1.07
CA LEU A 462 -6.62 -22.00 -1.57
C LEU A 462 -5.12 -21.84 -1.86
N ARG A 463 -4.77 -21.19 -2.94
CA ARG A 463 -3.38 -20.86 -3.27
C ARG A 463 -3.20 -19.36 -3.26
N HIS A 464 -2.09 -18.91 -2.68
CA HIS A 464 -1.64 -17.53 -2.80
C HIS A 464 -0.88 -17.38 -4.12
N ASP A 465 -1.40 -16.53 -5.02
CA ASP A 465 -0.83 -16.39 -6.37
C ASP A 465 0.24 -15.31 -6.44
N THR A 466 -0.10 -14.10 -5.98
CA THR A 466 0.74 -12.91 -6.07
C THR A 466 0.22 -11.85 -5.10
N ASP A 467 1.11 -10.96 -4.69
CA ASP A 467 0.77 -9.70 -4.00
C ASP A 467 0.96 -8.46 -4.90
N HIS A 468 1.28 -8.68 -6.18
CA HIS A 468 1.54 -7.62 -7.17
C HIS A 468 0.53 -7.67 -8.33
N PRO A 469 -0.13 -6.54 -8.67
CA PRO A 469 -0.09 -5.25 -7.96
C PRO A 469 -0.84 -5.26 -6.62
N HIS A 470 -1.69 -6.26 -6.39
CA HIS A 470 -2.40 -6.50 -5.13
C HIS A 470 -2.57 -8.00 -4.87
N ARG A 471 -2.97 -8.35 -3.65
CA ARG A 471 -3.15 -9.74 -3.22
C ARG A 471 -4.24 -10.47 -4.00
N LEU A 472 -3.84 -11.56 -4.65
CA LEU A 472 -4.71 -12.51 -5.35
C LEU A 472 -4.54 -13.92 -4.77
N PHE A 473 -5.66 -14.61 -4.64
CA PHE A 473 -5.74 -16.02 -4.29
C PHE A 473 -6.48 -16.78 -5.39
N THR A 474 -6.18 -18.06 -5.53
CA THR A 474 -6.86 -18.98 -6.45
C THR A 474 -7.46 -20.14 -5.67
N VAL A 475 -8.71 -20.51 -5.97
CA VAL A 475 -9.29 -21.72 -5.37
C VAL A 475 -8.80 -22.96 -6.12
N SER A 476 -8.25 -23.92 -5.38
CA SER A 476 -7.74 -25.16 -5.96
C SER A 476 -8.89 -26.07 -6.45
N PRO A 477 -8.60 -27.13 -7.24
CA PRO A 477 -9.60 -28.16 -7.54
C PRO A 477 -10.26 -28.78 -6.30
N GLU A 478 -9.49 -28.98 -5.22
CA GLU A 478 -9.99 -29.52 -3.96
C GLU A 478 -10.87 -28.49 -3.24
N GLY A 479 -10.45 -27.23 -3.16
CA GLY A 479 -11.25 -26.15 -2.57
C GLY A 479 -12.59 -25.93 -3.28
N ARG A 480 -12.64 -26.08 -4.61
CA ARG A 480 -13.88 -26.00 -5.39
C ARG A 480 -14.85 -27.13 -5.04
N THR A 481 -14.32 -28.32 -4.80
CA THR A 481 -15.12 -29.47 -4.37
C THR A 481 -15.77 -29.19 -3.01
N GLU A 482 -15.03 -28.59 -2.08
CA GLU A 482 -15.53 -28.22 -0.75
C GLU A 482 -16.69 -27.22 -0.80
N ILE A 483 -16.71 -26.28 -1.76
CA ILE A 483 -17.83 -25.32 -1.92
C ILE A 483 -18.96 -25.80 -2.83
N GLY A 484 -18.91 -27.05 -3.29
CA GLY A 484 -19.95 -27.64 -4.16
C GLY A 484 -19.93 -27.11 -5.59
N GLU A 485 -18.82 -26.53 -6.05
CA GLU A 485 -18.61 -26.11 -7.42
C GLU A 485 -18.09 -27.30 -8.24
N SER A 486 -18.87 -27.73 -9.23
CA SER A 486 -18.48 -28.82 -10.14
C SER A 486 -18.85 -28.48 -11.59
N TYR A 487 -17.96 -28.83 -12.52
CA TYR A 487 -18.08 -28.46 -13.93
C TYR A 487 -18.45 -29.65 -14.82
N ARG A 488 -19.06 -29.35 -15.99
CA ARG A 488 -19.23 -30.32 -17.10
C ARG A 488 -18.39 -29.92 -18.31
N GLN A 489 -17.62 -30.89 -18.81
CA GLN A 489 -16.85 -30.75 -20.05
C GLN A 489 -17.73 -30.33 -21.24
N GLY A 490 -17.37 -29.20 -21.87
CA GLY A 490 -18.02 -28.66 -23.07
C GLY A 490 -19.23 -27.73 -22.82
N VAL A 491 -19.44 -27.28 -21.57
CA VAL A 491 -20.42 -26.24 -21.23
C VAL A 491 -19.74 -25.03 -20.57
N ASP A 492 -18.70 -25.27 -19.77
CA ASP A 492 -18.10 -24.25 -18.90
C ASP A 492 -16.64 -23.89 -19.25
N TYR A 493 -16.07 -24.43 -20.35
CA TYR A 493 -14.71 -24.13 -20.85
C TYR A 493 -14.58 -24.43 -22.35
N GLY A 494 -13.76 -23.68 -23.08
CA GLY A 494 -13.57 -23.75 -24.55
C GLY A 494 -13.08 -22.43 -25.16
N HIS A 495 -13.13 -22.27 -26.48
CA HIS A 495 -12.81 -21.00 -27.17
C HIS A 495 -13.50 -19.81 -26.51
N GLY A 496 -12.72 -18.78 -26.12
CA GLY A 496 -13.24 -17.60 -25.41
C GLY A 496 -13.41 -17.77 -23.89
N ALA A 497 -13.02 -18.90 -23.30
CA ALA A 497 -13.09 -19.16 -21.85
C ALA A 497 -11.85 -19.90 -21.35
N GLY A 498 -11.29 -19.43 -20.23
CA GLY A 498 -10.08 -19.97 -19.63
C GLY A 498 -10.21 -21.40 -19.12
N ASP A 499 -9.08 -21.98 -18.71
CA ASP A 499 -9.06 -23.34 -18.16
C ASP A 499 -9.66 -23.39 -16.77
N LEU A 500 -10.25 -24.53 -16.42
CA LEU A 500 -10.84 -24.72 -15.09
C LEU A 500 -9.82 -24.56 -13.96
N GLU A 501 -8.54 -24.82 -14.21
CA GLU A 501 -7.47 -24.70 -13.22
C GLU A 501 -6.67 -23.40 -13.37
N GLU A 502 -7.18 -22.48 -14.20
CA GLU A 502 -6.58 -21.17 -14.37
C GLU A 502 -6.56 -20.40 -13.05
N SER A 503 -5.47 -19.70 -12.78
CA SER A 503 -5.34 -18.94 -11.54
C SER A 503 -5.89 -17.52 -11.69
N SER A 504 -6.33 -16.93 -10.59
CA SER A 504 -6.79 -15.54 -10.54
C SER A 504 -5.76 -14.55 -11.06
N HIS A 505 -4.47 -14.80 -10.83
CA HIS A 505 -3.39 -13.99 -11.39
C HIS A 505 -3.29 -14.11 -12.91
N HIS A 506 -3.54 -15.29 -13.49
CA HIS A 506 -3.60 -15.43 -14.94
C HIS A 506 -4.79 -14.68 -15.52
N VAL A 507 -5.99 -14.88 -14.95
CA VAL A 507 -7.21 -14.16 -15.35
C VAL A 507 -6.99 -12.65 -15.28
N PHE A 508 -6.36 -12.16 -14.21
CA PHE A 508 -5.98 -10.77 -14.07
C PHE A 508 -5.07 -10.31 -15.22
N ALA A 509 -4.02 -11.06 -15.54
CA ALA A 509 -3.09 -10.74 -16.62
C ALA A 509 -3.75 -10.75 -18.01
N ILE A 510 -4.64 -11.71 -18.26
CA ILE A 510 -5.46 -11.80 -19.47
C ILE A 510 -6.36 -10.58 -19.61
N GLU A 511 -7.05 -10.17 -18.55
CA GLU A 511 -7.94 -9.01 -18.60
C GLU A 511 -7.19 -7.68 -18.79
N VAL A 512 -6.04 -7.50 -18.14
CA VAL A 512 -5.16 -6.35 -18.38
C VAL A 512 -4.68 -6.32 -19.84
N GLY A 513 -4.22 -7.47 -20.35
CA GLY A 513 -3.77 -7.59 -21.74
C GLY A 513 -4.91 -7.36 -22.75
N ARG A 514 -6.11 -7.89 -22.48
CA ARG A 514 -7.31 -7.70 -23.30
C ARG A 514 -7.66 -6.22 -23.42
N LEU A 515 -7.76 -5.50 -22.30
CA LEU A 515 -8.05 -4.07 -22.29
C LEU A 515 -7.02 -3.27 -23.09
N TYR A 516 -5.74 -3.63 -22.96
CA TYR A 516 -4.68 -2.97 -23.72
C TYR A 516 -4.82 -3.23 -25.21
N LEU A 517 -5.01 -4.48 -25.63
CA LEU A 517 -5.16 -4.82 -27.04
C LEU A 517 -6.42 -4.18 -27.64
N GLU A 518 -7.51 -4.10 -26.87
CA GLU A 518 -8.71 -3.39 -27.31
C GLU A 518 -8.43 -1.91 -27.56
N GLN A 519 -7.72 -1.25 -26.65
CA GLN A 519 -7.40 0.16 -26.77
C GLN A 519 -6.39 0.42 -27.90
N ALA A 520 -5.30 -0.35 -27.96
CA ALA A 520 -4.20 -0.14 -28.89
C ALA A 520 -4.54 -0.57 -30.33
N TYR A 521 -5.37 -1.61 -30.49
CA TYR A 521 -5.71 -2.19 -31.78
C TYR A 521 -7.20 -2.04 -32.11
N ALA A 522 -8.12 -2.64 -31.37
CA ALA A 522 -9.53 -2.69 -31.79
C ALA A 522 -10.23 -1.31 -31.86
N ARG A 523 -9.86 -0.39 -30.96
CA ARG A 523 -10.36 1.00 -30.93
C ARG A 523 -9.54 1.94 -31.82
N ASN A 524 -8.42 1.46 -32.37
CA ASN A 524 -7.56 2.23 -33.26
C ASN A 524 -8.05 2.11 -34.71
N PRO A 525 -8.53 3.20 -35.34
CA PRO A 525 -9.08 3.14 -36.70
C PRO A 525 -8.05 2.82 -37.80
N GLU A 526 -6.76 2.83 -37.48
CA GLU A 526 -5.67 2.44 -38.39
C GLU A 526 -5.31 0.96 -38.29
N SER A 527 -5.82 0.25 -37.26
CA SER A 527 -5.63 -1.18 -37.08
C SER A 527 -6.70 -1.98 -37.82
N PRO A 528 -6.35 -3.15 -38.41
CA PRO A 528 -7.34 -4.05 -39.00
C PRO A 528 -8.05 -4.93 -37.95
N VAL A 529 -7.60 -4.92 -36.68
CA VAL A 529 -8.24 -5.69 -35.59
C VAL A 529 -9.62 -5.13 -35.30
N VAL A 530 -10.63 -6.01 -35.27
CA VAL A 530 -12.02 -5.66 -34.93
C VAL A 530 -12.47 -6.25 -33.60
N GLU A 531 -11.82 -7.31 -33.14
CA GLU A 531 -12.16 -8.01 -31.91
C GLU A 531 -10.89 -8.53 -31.23
N VAL A 532 -10.85 -8.47 -29.90
CA VAL A 532 -9.83 -9.12 -29.08
C VAL A 532 -10.47 -10.32 -28.40
N VAL A 533 -9.90 -11.49 -28.64
CA VAL A 533 -10.43 -12.77 -28.20
C VAL A 533 -9.46 -13.37 -27.18
N PRO A 534 -9.85 -13.49 -25.90
CA PRO A 534 -9.08 -14.27 -24.94
C PRO A 534 -9.23 -15.77 -25.21
N TYR A 535 -8.21 -16.56 -24.88
CA TYR A 535 -8.18 -18.02 -25.05
C TYR A 535 -8.54 -18.45 -26.48
N HIS A 536 -7.83 -17.89 -27.47
CA HIS A 536 -8.10 -18.10 -28.89
C HIS A 536 -7.45 -19.39 -29.41
N ASP A 537 -8.27 -20.34 -29.83
CA ASP A 537 -7.80 -21.62 -30.42
C ASP A 537 -7.20 -21.40 -31.82
N ILE A 538 -5.97 -21.87 -32.03
CA ILE A 538 -5.31 -21.87 -33.36
C ILE A 538 -5.63 -23.18 -34.09
N ASP A 539 -5.35 -24.32 -33.45
CA ASP A 539 -5.64 -25.67 -33.95
C ASP A 539 -5.80 -26.69 -32.81
N GLU A 540 -5.91 -28.00 -33.13
CA GLU A 540 -6.15 -29.05 -32.14
C GLU A 540 -5.05 -29.10 -31.05
N GLY A 541 -5.33 -28.44 -29.92
CA GLY A 541 -4.48 -28.44 -28.73
C GLY A 541 -3.51 -27.26 -28.60
N ARG A 542 -3.57 -26.25 -29.48
CA ARG A 542 -2.79 -25.00 -29.36
C ARG A 542 -3.71 -23.79 -29.25
N ARG A 543 -3.53 -23.01 -28.19
CA ARG A 543 -4.37 -21.85 -27.85
C ARG A 543 -3.48 -20.68 -27.43
N LEU A 544 -3.77 -19.49 -27.96
CA LEU A 544 -3.20 -18.23 -27.49
C LEU A 544 -3.98 -17.74 -26.29
N ASP A 545 -3.29 -17.16 -25.34
CA ASP A 545 -3.91 -16.44 -24.23
C ASP A 545 -4.75 -15.26 -24.73
N LEU A 546 -4.23 -14.49 -25.68
CA LEU A 546 -4.92 -13.35 -26.30
C LEU A 546 -4.61 -13.28 -27.80
N ALA A 547 -5.64 -13.01 -28.60
CA ALA A 547 -5.50 -12.73 -30.02
C ALA A 547 -6.35 -11.53 -30.44
N GLY A 548 -5.77 -10.59 -31.19
CA GLY A 548 -6.54 -9.59 -31.92
C GLY A 548 -6.79 -10.08 -33.34
N VAL A 549 -8.06 -10.18 -33.73
CA VAL A 549 -8.48 -10.75 -35.03
C VAL A 549 -9.16 -9.70 -35.91
N ASP A 550 -9.07 -9.88 -37.22
CA ASP A 550 -9.75 -9.05 -38.22
C ASP A 550 -11.19 -9.51 -38.52
N GLU A 551 -11.83 -8.87 -39.51
CA GLU A 551 -13.21 -9.21 -39.93
C GLU A 551 -13.38 -10.65 -40.46
N ASP A 552 -12.31 -11.26 -40.96
CA ASP A 552 -12.30 -12.62 -41.49
C ASP A 552 -11.89 -13.65 -40.41
N GLY A 553 -11.50 -13.19 -39.22
CA GLY A 553 -11.04 -14.01 -38.10
C GLY A 553 -9.57 -14.41 -38.19
N GLU A 554 -8.78 -13.75 -39.05
CA GLU A 554 -7.33 -13.96 -39.12
C GLU A 554 -6.64 -13.23 -37.95
N ILE A 555 -5.62 -13.87 -37.35
CA ILE A 555 -4.87 -13.32 -36.22
C ILE A 555 -3.94 -12.22 -36.73
N ILE A 556 -4.05 -11.02 -36.17
CA ILE A 556 -3.23 -9.85 -36.51
C ILE A 556 -2.20 -9.55 -35.41
N VAL A 557 -2.55 -9.79 -34.16
CA VAL A 557 -1.68 -9.66 -32.99
C VAL A 557 -1.87 -10.86 -32.08
N ALA A 558 -0.77 -11.43 -31.60
CA ALA A 558 -0.78 -12.54 -30.66
C ALA A 558 -0.14 -12.10 -29.34
N ALA A 559 -0.68 -12.55 -28.21
CA ALA A 559 -0.09 -12.25 -26.92
C ALA A 559 -0.24 -13.39 -25.91
N GLU A 560 0.74 -13.49 -25.02
CA GLU A 560 0.79 -14.45 -23.92
C GLU A 560 0.93 -13.74 -22.58
N ALA A 561 0.20 -14.24 -21.57
CA ALA A 561 0.23 -13.74 -20.21
C ALA A 561 1.04 -14.70 -19.33
N GLU A 562 2.33 -14.44 -19.23
CA GLU A 562 3.27 -15.37 -18.60
C GLU A 562 3.39 -15.13 -17.10
N ARG A 563 3.27 -16.23 -16.35
CA ARG A 563 3.52 -16.26 -14.90
C ARG A 563 4.75 -17.11 -14.63
N ILE A 564 5.68 -16.57 -13.85
CA ILE A 564 6.83 -17.33 -13.40
C ILE A 564 6.37 -18.47 -12.50
N ASN A 565 6.47 -19.69 -13.01
CA ASN A 565 6.15 -20.92 -12.31
C ASN A 565 7.22 -21.99 -12.59
N HIS A 566 7.06 -23.18 -12.00
CA HIS A 566 8.04 -24.26 -12.12
C HIS A 566 8.23 -24.82 -13.55
N ASP A 567 7.33 -24.52 -14.49
CA ASP A 567 7.36 -25.00 -15.88
C ASP A 567 7.85 -23.94 -16.88
N ILE A 568 8.28 -22.76 -16.41
CA ILE A 568 8.71 -21.63 -17.26
C ILE A 568 9.75 -22.04 -18.31
N HIS A 569 10.69 -22.92 -17.95
CA HIS A 569 11.76 -23.37 -18.84
C HIS A 569 11.26 -24.18 -20.04
N ARG A 570 10.03 -24.69 -19.98
CA ARG A 570 9.37 -25.42 -21.06
C ARG A 570 8.23 -24.60 -21.68
N ALA A 571 7.39 -23.96 -20.86
CA ALA A 571 6.25 -23.16 -21.30
C ALA A 571 6.70 -21.99 -22.18
N VAL A 572 7.64 -21.17 -21.72
CA VAL A 572 8.07 -19.96 -22.44
C VAL A 572 8.59 -20.26 -23.85
N PRO A 573 9.49 -21.24 -24.08
CA PRO A 573 9.88 -21.60 -25.44
C PRO A 573 8.74 -22.17 -26.29
N GLU A 574 7.85 -23.00 -25.71
CA GLU A 574 6.69 -23.56 -26.43
C GLU A 574 5.71 -22.44 -26.85
N ASP A 575 5.45 -21.47 -25.97
CA ASP A 575 4.58 -20.32 -26.22
C ASP A 575 5.19 -19.30 -27.19
N PHE A 576 6.52 -19.09 -27.13
CA PHE A 576 7.24 -18.33 -28.16
C PHE A 576 7.08 -18.97 -29.53
N ASP A 577 7.34 -20.29 -29.64
CA ASP A 577 7.28 -21.00 -30.92
C ASP A 577 5.82 -21.01 -31.44
N LYS A 578 4.83 -21.12 -30.55
CA LYS A 578 3.40 -21.00 -30.84
C LYS A 578 3.02 -19.63 -31.40
N MET A 579 3.48 -18.54 -30.79
CA MET A 579 3.24 -17.19 -31.31
C MET A 579 3.98 -16.92 -32.62
N ALA A 580 5.22 -17.42 -32.74
CA ALA A 580 6.01 -17.29 -33.95
C ALA A 580 5.36 -17.97 -35.17
N ASP A 581 4.69 -19.11 -34.97
CA ASP A 581 3.95 -19.85 -36.00
C ASP A 581 2.76 -19.05 -36.57
N CYS A 582 2.25 -18.04 -35.85
CA CYS A 582 1.16 -17.18 -36.33
C CYS A 582 1.61 -16.19 -37.42
N ASP A 583 2.92 -15.95 -37.59
CA ASP A 583 3.50 -15.03 -38.59
C ASP A 583 2.88 -13.62 -38.57
N VAL A 584 2.68 -13.08 -37.36
CA VAL A 584 2.11 -11.75 -37.13
C VAL A 584 3.18 -10.69 -36.85
N GLU A 585 2.85 -9.42 -37.09
CA GLU A 585 3.79 -8.31 -36.88
C GLU A 585 4.05 -8.05 -35.39
N ASP A 586 3.04 -8.21 -34.54
CA ASP A 586 3.12 -7.95 -33.10
C ASP A 586 2.89 -9.21 -32.27
N THR A 587 3.90 -9.58 -31.48
CA THR A 587 3.86 -10.67 -30.49
C THR A 587 4.27 -10.17 -29.11
N ILE A 588 3.30 -10.09 -28.21
CA ILE A 588 3.41 -9.33 -26.97
C ILE A 588 3.35 -10.27 -25.77
N TRP A 589 4.28 -10.10 -24.83
CA TRP A 589 4.28 -10.82 -23.56
C TRP A 589 3.82 -9.89 -22.45
N PHE A 590 2.79 -10.28 -21.72
CA PHE A 590 2.39 -9.65 -20.46
C PHE A 590 2.99 -10.43 -19.31
N VAL A 591 3.70 -9.74 -18.42
CA VAL A 591 4.44 -10.38 -17.31
C VAL A 591 4.12 -9.70 -15.99
N THR A 592 4.14 -10.44 -14.88
CA THR A 592 3.79 -9.92 -13.56
C THR A 592 4.49 -8.61 -13.20
N ASN A 593 5.80 -8.58 -13.39
CA ASN A 593 6.67 -7.48 -12.99
C ASN A 593 7.96 -7.52 -13.83
N ARG A 594 8.87 -6.59 -13.53
CA ARG A 594 10.17 -6.51 -14.20
C ARG A 594 11.00 -7.78 -14.08
N SER A 595 11.07 -8.39 -12.90
CA SER A 595 11.85 -9.61 -12.69
C SER A 595 11.35 -10.73 -13.61
N ALA A 596 10.04 -10.91 -13.71
CA ALA A 596 9.42 -11.88 -14.61
C ALA A 596 9.79 -11.64 -16.08
N GLY A 597 9.79 -10.37 -16.52
CA GLY A 597 10.20 -10.02 -17.89
C GLY A 597 11.66 -10.38 -18.21
N HIS A 598 12.56 -10.20 -17.25
CA HIS A 598 13.96 -10.64 -17.40
C HIS A 598 14.09 -12.16 -17.38
N GLU A 599 13.28 -12.86 -16.59
CA GLU A 599 13.31 -14.31 -16.54
C GLU A 599 12.81 -14.93 -17.84
N VAL A 600 11.70 -14.44 -18.39
CA VAL A 600 11.20 -14.81 -19.74
C VAL A 600 12.30 -14.61 -20.78
N LEU A 601 12.92 -13.43 -20.80
CA LEU A 601 14.01 -13.15 -21.74
C LEU A 601 15.21 -14.09 -21.54
N SER A 602 15.61 -14.34 -20.29
CA SER A 602 16.71 -15.24 -19.95
C SER A 602 16.45 -16.67 -20.44
N VAL A 603 15.22 -17.18 -20.30
CA VAL A 603 14.83 -18.50 -20.80
C VAL A 603 14.87 -18.55 -22.32
N LEU A 604 14.46 -17.47 -23.01
CA LEU A 604 14.54 -17.39 -24.47
C LEU A 604 15.98 -17.23 -24.99
N ASN A 605 16.89 -16.66 -24.18
CA ASN A 605 18.32 -16.55 -24.49
C ASN A 605 19.06 -17.89 -24.31
N ASP A 606 18.72 -18.66 -23.28
CA ASP A 606 19.37 -19.93 -22.94
C ASP A 606 18.33 -21.01 -22.56
N PRO A 607 17.55 -21.50 -23.54
CA PRO A 607 16.53 -22.50 -23.27
C PRO A 607 17.16 -23.85 -22.91
N PRO A 608 16.55 -24.65 -22.02
CA PRO A 608 17.08 -25.96 -21.62
C PRO A 608 17.19 -26.94 -22.79
N GLU A 609 16.31 -26.80 -23.79
CA GLU A 609 16.27 -27.60 -25.01
C GLU A 609 16.05 -26.71 -26.26
N GLY A 610 16.76 -27.03 -27.35
CA GLY A 610 16.67 -26.32 -28.62
C GLY A 610 17.68 -25.17 -28.76
N ASP A 611 17.52 -24.40 -29.84
CA ASP A 611 18.35 -23.22 -30.11
C ASP A 611 17.81 -21.99 -29.37
N PRO A 612 18.66 -20.99 -29.04
CA PRO A 612 18.20 -19.70 -28.52
C PRO A 612 17.17 -19.05 -29.44
N ARG A 613 16.05 -18.57 -28.87
CA ARG A 613 14.98 -17.87 -29.60
C ARG A 613 15.31 -16.39 -29.79
N VAL A 614 16.02 -15.81 -28.82
CA VAL A 614 16.42 -14.40 -28.81
C VAL A 614 17.91 -14.32 -28.47
N GLU A 615 18.69 -13.56 -29.27
CA GLU A 615 20.12 -13.37 -29.01
C GLU A 615 20.44 -12.14 -28.16
N LYS A 616 19.54 -11.14 -28.12
CA LYS A 616 19.75 -9.89 -27.38
C LYS A 616 19.56 -10.11 -25.88
N THR A 617 20.44 -9.51 -25.08
CA THR A 617 20.39 -9.50 -23.62
C THR A 617 20.36 -8.07 -23.10
N TYR A 618 19.69 -7.83 -21.97
CA TYR A 618 19.69 -6.54 -21.27
C TYR A 618 20.26 -6.70 -19.85
N SER A 619 20.70 -5.61 -19.23
CA SER A 619 21.02 -5.64 -17.80
C SER A 619 19.74 -5.82 -17.00
N GLU A 620 19.78 -6.53 -15.86
CA GLU A 620 18.65 -6.64 -14.92
C GLU A 620 18.05 -5.28 -14.55
N GLY A 621 18.88 -4.22 -14.63
CA GLY A 621 18.58 -2.79 -14.51
C GLY A 621 17.55 -2.21 -15.50
N THR A 622 17.36 -2.84 -16.65
CA THR A 622 16.59 -2.30 -17.78
C THR A 622 15.12 -2.67 -17.67
N PRO A 623 14.17 -1.72 -17.77
CA PRO A 623 12.75 -2.05 -17.77
C PRO A 623 12.34 -2.87 -19.02
N PRO A 624 11.56 -3.97 -18.90
CA PRO A 624 11.21 -4.84 -20.03
C PRO A 624 10.51 -4.15 -21.19
N GLN A 625 9.68 -3.15 -20.90
CA GLN A 625 9.00 -2.31 -21.89
C GLN A 625 9.96 -1.51 -22.78
N GLN A 626 11.23 -1.36 -22.38
CA GLN A 626 12.28 -0.72 -23.18
C GLN A 626 13.07 -1.72 -24.03
N PHE A 627 12.78 -3.02 -23.96
CA PHE A 627 13.44 -4.02 -24.79
C PHE A 627 13.08 -3.80 -26.26
N THR A 628 14.10 -3.65 -27.10
CA THR A 628 13.93 -3.57 -28.56
C THR A 628 14.31 -4.92 -29.17
N ILE A 629 13.35 -5.83 -29.29
CA ILE A 629 13.53 -7.18 -29.84
C ILE A 629 12.61 -7.30 -31.06
N GLU A 630 13.14 -7.80 -32.17
CA GLU A 630 12.40 -7.98 -33.42
C GLU A 630 12.54 -9.44 -33.85
N THR A 631 11.80 -10.32 -33.17
CA THR A 631 11.75 -11.75 -33.46
C THR A 631 10.30 -12.22 -33.57
N PRO A 632 9.96 -13.21 -34.41
CA PRO A 632 8.57 -13.57 -34.67
C PRO A 632 7.72 -13.88 -33.43
N GLY A 633 8.28 -14.51 -32.40
CA GLY A 633 7.57 -14.81 -31.13
C GLY A 633 7.78 -13.82 -29.99
N LEU A 634 8.51 -12.72 -30.24
CA LEU A 634 8.70 -11.66 -29.25
C LEU A 634 9.02 -10.31 -29.93
N THR A 635 8.07 -9.38 -29.85
CA THR A 635 8.28 -7.97 -30.22
C THR A 635 8.21 -7.01 -29.03
N ALA A 636 7.46 -7.34 -27.98
CA ALA A 636 7.39 -6.54 -26.75
C ALA A 636 7.18 -7.39 -25.49
N ILE A 637 7.70 -6.89 -24.36
CA ILE A 637 7.40 -7.43 -23.01
C ILE A 637 6.88 -6.28 -22.16
N TYR A 638 5.69 -6.42 -21.59
CA TYR A 638 5.06 -5.41 -20.75
C TYR A 638 4.76 -5.95 -19.33
N PRO A 639 5.35 -5.35 -18.29
CA PRO A 639 4.90 -5.57 -16.93
C PRO A 639 3.43 -5.16 -16.75
N LEU A 640 2.63 -5.95 -16.03
CA LEU A 640 1.20 -5.67 -15.81
C LEU A 640 0.97 -4.30 -15.16
N GLY A 641 1.80 -3.94 -14.18
CA GLY A 641 1.77 -2.61 -13.55
C GLY A 641 2.03 -1.45 -14.53
N TYR A 642 2.89 -1.66 -15.53
CA TYR A 642 3.14 -0.69 -16.60
C TYR A 642 1.94 -0.54 -17.52
N VAL A 643 1.30 -1.65 -17.91
CA VAL A 643 0.09 -1.61 -18.73
C VAL A 643 -1.01 -0.84 -18.02
N GLN A 644 -1.32 -1.19 -16.77
CA GLN A 644 -2.38 -0.55 -16.00
C GLN A 644 -2.10 0.92 -15.67
N GLY A 645 -0.86 1.25 -15.27
CA GLY A 645 -0.52 2.58 -14.80
C GLY A 645 -0.11 3.57 -15.88
N THR A 646 0.13 3.12 -17.12
CA THR A 646 0.67 3.98 -18.20
C THR A 646 -0.02 3.77 -19.55
N LEU A 647 -0.35 2.54 -19.95
CA LEU A 647 -0.86 2.26 -21.29
C LEU A 647 -2.38 2.30 -21.38
N LEU A 648 -3.09 1.96 -20.31
CA LEU A 648 -4.54 2.06 -20.23
C LEU A 648 -4.97 3.49 -19.88
N ASP A 649 -6.05 3.95 -20.50
CA ASP A 649 -6.66 5.23 -20.12
C ASP A 649 -7.37 5.10 -18.75
N ASP A 650 -7.39 6.16 -17.94
CA ASP A 650 -8.00 6.17 -16.59
C ASP A 650 -9.50 5.80 -16.56
N ASP A 651 -10.18 5.84 -17.73
CA ASP A 651 -11.59 5.48 -17.91
C ASP A 651 -11.82 3.96 -18.16
N SER A 652 -10.77 3.12 -18.08
CA SER A 652 -10.82 1.67 -18.36
C SER A 652 -11.14 0.79 -17.16
#